data_AF-A0A518WIC0-F1
#
_entry.id   AF-A0A518WIC0-F1
#
_cell.length_a   1.000
_cell.length_b   1.000
_cell.length_c   1.000
_cell.angle_alpha   90.00
_cell.angle_beta   90.00
_cell.angle_gamma   90.00
#
_symmetry.space_group_name_H-M   'P 1'
#
loop_
_entity.id
_entity.type
_entity.pdbx_description
1 polymer ?
#
loop_
_entity_poly.entity_id
_entity_poly.type
_entity_poly.pdbx_seq_one_letter_code
_entity_poly.pdbx_strand_id
1 'polypeptide(L)'
;MPPELSVADPPLSPVVDQAPPTLPTRPPARRWRWIPLLLAALVAAWAVPLAGHALHQEWLLPPIVLLATASVLRGGRTLLDRLMLALGLLLGLAAVAGLVFPVWPWGMRPVPVTGIALTALVLVAALLRRRPRLPRPGWADLFPLAGAAAMVIYLRQPWQRAADLAERLTVLGMGEDNWRHLALFDVMGRLDGYTFVDPAAAREQITAQLVYYPQGWHLITALLDGFLTPTAPRADDLVAHYFGWTIAGFGLLTLVLIWAAQRLSGPIHLLHRTVLTVVVGALILGTQLPRLLNAGYPTEVLGLTLTVLIATLVARPVPGTREQVVLLCALLAALGFTYYLFLPAAAVLVLCWVLTHWREALRRWFTVLTVGLAGAALALVAPLLGVLRAGQTEALVIGSSQAVEGWRALIWLGGIVGVALLVQVARADPAWRRWLLVCVVGAALPLTIAQLNVNDGVQPGYYFVKATHLATALLIVGTAAVVRLLPVPRPALSWRGVGSTGAGVLAAALTMTVAVALCGVTGWHRSLLVVDEQTWAQRWVHQDLTLPSRVAWVCADAQQRYPEKPGTTTLVIDRGPMRSYLISLCLSALHGTTAATDPGIYNLPFLEPDRTDIIVRRVSGPIRFITSDPKGERRVHRMLRDEPALRHRLSWVPLTVPECDVAPSDEPPPPGTETATPDPAEAACPLPR
;
A
#
# COMPACT_ATOMS: atom_id res chain seq x y z
N MET A 1 -33.34 -22.77 -15.54
CA MET A 1 -34.09 -22.66 -14.28
C MET A 1 -33.50 -23.61 -13.25
N PRO A 2 -33.08 -23.15 -12.07
CA PRO A 2 -33.05 -23.95 -10.86
C PRO A 2 -34.33 -23.69 -10.02
N PRO A 3 -34.86 -24.70 -9.30
CA PRO A 3 -36.10 -24.57 -8.54
C PRO A 3 -35.79 -24.18 -7.10
N GLU A 4 -36.21 -22.99 -6.67
CA GLU A 4 -36.29 -22.64 -5.24
C GLU A 4 -37.15 -21.38 -5.10
N LEU A 5 -38.48 -21.52 -5.19
CA LEU A 5 -39.48 -20.53 -4.76
C LEU A 5 -40.84 -21.23 -4.67
N SER A 6 -41.14 -21.83 -3.52
CA SER A 6 -42.52 -22.08 -3.10
C SER A 6 -42.63 -21.76 -1.61
N VAL A 7 -43.22 -20.60 -1.32
CA VAL A 7 -43.75 -20.27 0.00
C VAL A 7 -45.07 -21.03 0.11
N ALA A 8 -45.15 -21.95 1.07
CA ALA A 8 -46.39 -22.66 1.41
C ALA A 8 -46.85 -22.21 2.81
N ASP A 9 -48.14 -21.89 2.90
CA ASP A 9 -48.88 -21.54 4.12
C ASP A 9 -48.89 -22.67 5.17
N PRO A 10 -49.13 -22.35 6.46
CA PRO A 10 -48.93 -23.30 7.56
C PRO A 10 -50.12 -24.25 7.73
N PRO A 11 -49.91 -25.54 8.05
CA PRO A 11 -50.99 -26.40 8.51
C PRO A 11 -51.21 -26.23 10.03
N LEU A 12 -52.45 -25.90 10.39
CA LEU A 12 -53.01 -26.04 11.73
C LEU A 12 -53.39 -27.52 11.96
N SER A 13 -52.72 -28.22 12.87
CA SER A 13 -53.25 -29.39 13.57
C SER A 13 -52.43 -29.70 14.83
N PRO A 14 -53.07 -30.14 15.93
CA PRO A 14 -52.45 -30.25 17.26
C PRO A 14 -51.57 -31.49 17.36
N VAL A 15 -50.37 -31.32 17.92
CA VAL A 15 -49.40 -32.39 18.15
C VAL A 15 -49.81 -33.19 19.38
N VAL A 16 -50.06 -34.47 19.16
CA VAL A 16 -50.22 -35.54 20.15
C VAL A 16 -48.91 -35.74 20.92
N ASP A 17 -49.01 -35.85 22.25
CA ASP A 17 -47.94 -36.25 23.17
C ASP A 17 -47.27 -37.55 22.69
N GLN A 18 -45.98 -37.45 22.32
CA GLN A 18 -45.12 -38.60 22.14
C GLN A 18 -43.95 -38.56 23.12
N ALA A 19 -43.73 -39.72 23.73
CA ALA A 19 -42.77 -40.08 24.76
C ALA A 19 -41.36 -39.46 24.64
N PRO A 20 -40.63 -39.34 25.77
CA PRO A 20 -39.30 -38.75 25.79
C PRO A 20 -38.33 -39.53 24.89
N PRO A 21 -37.49 -38.85 24.08
CA PRO A 21 -36.52 -39.52 23.24
C PRO A 21 -35.44 -40.16 24.11
N THR A 22 -35.34 -41.48 24.05
CA THR A 22 -34.16 -42.24 24.51
C THR A 22 -32.91 -41.72 23.79
N LEU A 23 -32.01 -41.09 24.53
CA LEU A 23 -30.72 -40.60 24.06
C LEU A 23 -29.82 -41.79 23.67
N PRO A 24 -29.42 -41.96 22.40
CA PRO A 24 -28.38 -42.91 22.06
C PRO A 24 -27.03 -42.41 22.60
N THR A 25 -26.48 -43.11 23.58
CA THR A 25 -25.12 -42.98 24.08
C THR A 25 -24.13 -43.36 22.96
N ARG A 26 -23.67 -42.36 22.19
CA ARG A 26 -22.59 -42.56 21.20
C ARG A 26 -21.27 -42.88 21.92
N PRO A 27 -20.56 -43.96 21.54
CA PRO A 27 -19.31 -44.34 22.19
C PRO A 27 -18.16 -43.35 21.88
N PRO A 28 -17.17 -43.19 22.79
CA PRO A 28 -16.09 -42.21 22.70
C PRO A 28 -14.93 -42.57 21.73
N ALA A 29 -15.13 -43.50 20.80
CA ALA A 29 -14.06 -44.12 19.99
C ALA A 29 -13.43 -43.23 18.88
N ARG A 30 -13.84 -41.96 18.74
CA ARG A 30 -13.36 -41.09 17.64
C ARG A 30 -12.06 -40.32 17.94
N ARG A 31 -11.53 -40.40 19.17
CA ARG A 31 -10.33 -39.65 19.60
C ARG A 31 -8.99 -40.26 19.16
N TRP A 32 -8.91 -41.51 18.70
CA TRP A 32 -7.61 -42.05 18.27
C TRP A 32 -7.33 -41.89 16.77
N ARG A 33 -8.39 -41.76 15.95
CA ARG A 33 -8.24 -41.66 14.48
C ARG A 33 -7.69 -40.31 13.97
N TRP A 34 -7.63 -39.26 14.79
CA TRP A 34 -7.15 -37.94 14.35
C TRP A 34 -5.65 -37.71 14.60
N ILE A 35 -5.04 -38.45 15.53
CA ILE A 35 -3.60 -38.37 15.84
C ILE A 35 -2.75 -38.67 14.60
N PRO A 36 -2.95 -39.78 13.85
CA PRO A 36 -2.14 -40.04 12.66
C PRO A 36 -2.32 -38.98 11.57
N LEU A 37 -3.52 -38.42 11.43
CA LEU A 37 -3.79 -37.34 10.47
C LEU A 37 -3.12 -36.03 10.87
N LEU A 38 -3.06 -35.72 12.18
CA LEU A 38 -2.29 -34.57 12.67
C LEU A 38 -0.81 -34.75 12.40
N LEU A 39 -0.24 -35.92 12.72
CA LEU A 39 1.18 -36.20 12.48
C LEU A 39 1.53 -36.11 11.00
N ALA A 40 0.70 -36.70 10.12
CA ALA A 40 0.86 -36.57 8.67
C ALA A 40 0.81 -35.11 8.20
N ALA A 41 -0.11 -34.31 8.74
CA ALA A 41 -0.19 -32.88 8.41
C ALA A 41 1.02 -32.08 8.90
N LEU A 42 1.59 -32.42 10.07
CA LEU A 42 2.81 -31.79 10.59
C LEU A 42 4.04 -32.16 9.75
N VAL A 43 4.14 -33.40 9.30
CA VAL A 43 5.19 -33.82 8.35
C VAL A 43 5.03 -33.07 7.02
N ALA A 44 3.81 -32.99 6.49
CA ALA A 44 3.52 -32.26 5.26
C ALA A 44 3.85 -30.76 5.37
N ALA A 45 3.68 -30.14 6.56
CA ALA A 45 4.01 -28.74 6.78
C ALA A 45 5.48 -28.40 6.48
N TRP A 46 6.39 -29.36 6.62
CA TRP A 46 7.82 -29.19 6.28
C TRP A 46 8.20 -29.83 4.94
N ALA A 47 7.58 -30.96 4.59
CA ALA A 47 7.85 -31.62 3.31
C ALA A 47 7.46 -30.75 2.11
N VAL A 48 6.33 -30.01 2.19
CA VAL A 48 5.88 -29.11 1.11
C VAL A 48 6.89 -27.99 0.82
N PRO A 49 7.35 -27.18 1.80
CA PRO A 49 8.35 -26.16 1.51
C PRO A 49 9.71 -26.73 1.09
N LEU A 50 10.13 -27.87 1.65
CA LEU A 50 11.36 -28.55 1.19
C LEU A 50 11.25 -29.00 -0.27
N ALA A 51 10.11 -29.55 -0.67
CA ALA A 51 9.85 -29.92 -2.06
C ALA A 51 9.79 -28.68 -2.97
N GLY A 52 9.15 -27.60 -2.52
CA GLY A 52 9.12 -26.33 -3.24
C GLY A 52 10.54 -25.80 -3.52
N HIS A 53 11.40 -25.83 -2.50
CA HIS A 53 12.81 -25.43 -2.64
C HIS A 53 13.59 -26.38 -3.56
N ALA A 54 13.45 -27.69 -3.40
CA ALA A 54 14.13 -28.68 -4.25
C ALA A 54 13.72 -28.59 -5.73
N LEU A 55 12.53 -28.06 -6.02
CA LEU A 55 12.01 -27.88 -7.38
C LEU A 55 12.18 -26.45 -7.92
N HIS A 56 12.79 -25.54 -7.16
CA HIS A 56 12.87 -24.10 -7.49
C HIS A 56 11.48 -23.48 -7.75
N GLN A 57 10.50 -23.87 -6.93
CA GLN A 57 9.11 -23.39 -6.98
C GLN A 57 8.71 -22.69 -5.67
N GLU A 58 9.64 -22.00 -4.99
CA GLU A 58 9.33 -21.32 -3.73
C GLU A 58 8.22 -20.27 -3.89
N TRP A 59 8.10 -19.66 -5.08
CA TRP A 59 7.05 -18.70 -5.42
C TRP A 59 5.61 -19.22 -5.22
N LEU A 60 5.41 -20.55 -5.19
CA LEU A 60 4.11 -21.18 -4.91
C LEU A 60 3.77 -21.23 -3.41
N LEU A 61 4.76 -21.09 -2.52
CA LEU A 61 4.57 -21.25 -1.08
C LEU A 61 3.68 -20.16 -0.47
N PRO A 62 3.83 -18.84 -0.78
CA PRO A 62 2.93 -17.82 -0.24
C PRO A 62 1.46 -18.03 -0.65
N PRO A 63 1.11 -18.34 -1.93
CA PRO A 63 -0.25 -18.74 -2.30
C PRO A 63 -0.77 -19.97 -1.54
N ILE A 64 0.06 -20.99 -1.31
CA ILE A 64 -0.32 -22.18 -0.54
C ILE A 64 -0.66 -21.81 0.91
N VAL A 65 0.19 -21.01 1.56
CA VAL A 65 -0.05 -20.53 2.94
C VAL A 65 -1.33 -19.68 3.01
N LEU A 66 -1.58 -18.84 2.01
CA LEU A 66 -2.81 -18.05 1.90
C LEU A 66 -4.05 -18.95 1.81
N LEU A 67 -4.06 -19.92 0.90
CA LEU A 67 -5.16 -20.87 0.72
C LEU A 67 -5.39 -21.72 1.96
N ALA A 68 -4.31 -22.22 2.56
CA ALA A 68 -4.36 -23.00 3.79
C ALA A 68 -4.98 -22.17 4.92
N THR A 69 -4.54 -20.93 5.10
CA THR A 69 -5.08 -20.00 6.11
C THR A 69 -6.57 -19.73 5.86
N ALA A 70 -6.96 -19.41 4.63
CA ALA A 70 -8.36 -19.20 4.23
C ALA A 70 -9.25 -20.43 4.47
N SER A 71 -8.70 -21.63 4.38
CA SER A 71 -9.43 -22.89 4.61
C SER A 71 -9.78 -23.13 6.09
N VAL A 72 -9.01 -22.55 7.02
CA VAL A 72 -9.21 -22.66 8.46
C VAL A 72 -10.12 -21.56 9.00
N LEU A 73 -10.12 -20.39 8.35
CA LEU A 73 -11.07 -19.31 8.67
C LEU A 73 -12.53 -19.74 8.45
N ARG A 74 -13.43 -19.09 9.18
CA ARG A 74 -14.89 -19.33 9.12
C ARG A 74 -15.66 -18.06 8.77
N GLY A 75 -15.05 -16.90 8.91
CA GLY A 75 -15.54 -15.64 8.34
C GLY A 75 -15.55 -15.69 6.82
N GLY A 76 -16.43 -14.89 6.22
CA GLY A 76 -16.57 -14.76 4.77
C GLY A 76 -17.62 -15.67 4.15
N ARG A 77 -18.34 -15.14 3.16
CA ARG A 77 -19.40 -15.84 2.43
C ARG A 77 -18.88 -16.47 1.13
N THR A 78 -17.94 -15.80 0.46
CA THR A 78 -17.35 -16.26 -0.81
C THR A 78 -15.90 -16.73 -0.63
N LEU A 79 -15.31 -17.29 -1.69
CA LEU A 79 -13.89 -17.64 -1.67
C LEU A 79 -13.04 -16.38 -1.51
N LEU A 80 -13.31 -15.34 -2.29
CA LEU A 80 -12.58 -14.07 -2.21
C LEU A 80 -12.67 -13.46 -0.82
N ASP A 81 -13.85 -13.46 -0.18
CA ASP A 81 -13.98 -13.01 1.21
C ASP A 81 -12.96 -13.70 2.14
N ARG A 82 -12.80 -15.02 2.02
CA ARG A 82 -11.85 -15.76 2.88
C ARG A 82 -10.40 -15.45 2.55
N LEU A 83 -10.09 -15.27 1.28
CA LEU A 83 -8.75 -14.88 0.84
C LEU A 83 -8.40 -13.48 1.35
N MET A 84 -9.32 -12.51 1.28
CA MET A 84 -9.07 -11.16 1.80
C MET A 84 -8.87 -11.15 3.32
N LEU A 85 -9.66 -11.93 4.07
CA LEU A 85 -9.49 -12.08 5.52
C LEU A 85 -8.16 -12.78 5.87
N ALA A 86 -7.81 -13.84 5.14
CA ALA A 86 -6.56 -14.57 5.34
C ALA A 86 -5.35 -13.70 4.99
N LEU A 87 -5.42 -12.94 3.89
CA LEU A 87 -4.40 -12.00 3.50
C LEU A 87 -4.19 -10.93 4.57
N GLY A 88 -5.27 -10.29 5.04
CA GLY A 88 -5.18 -9.31 6.13
C GLY A 88 -4.55 -9.87 7.41
N LEU A 89 -4.90 -11.10 7.77
CA LEU A 89 -4.27 -11.80 8.90
C LEU A 89 -2.78 -12.06 8.66
N LEU A 90 -2.41 -12.57 7.48
CA LEU A 90 -1.03 -12.89 7.13
C LEU A 90 -0.15 -11.64 7.03
N LEU A 91 -0.67 -10.53 6.51
CA LEU A 91 0.03 -9.23 6.51
C LEU A 91 0.35 -8.80 7.94
N GLY A 92 -0.60 -8.91 8.87
CA GLY A 92 -0.37 -8.58 10.28
C GLY A 92 0.60 -9.53 10.99
N LEU A 93 0.48 -10.84 10.74
CA LEU A 93 1.41 -11.81 11.29
C LEU A 93 2.82 -11.64 10.73
N ALA A 94 2.98 -11.36 9.44
CA ALA A 94 4.28 -11.10 8.80
C ALA A 94 4.92 -9.83 9.35
N ALA A 95 4.14 -8.74 9.48
CA ALA A 95 4.62 -7.51 10.08
C ALA A 95 5.12 -7.70 11.52
N VAL A 96 4.45 -8.55 12.32
CA VAL A 96 4.91 -8.86 13.69
C VAL A 96 6.10 -9.82 13.70
N ALA A 97 6.10 -10.82 12.82
CA ALA A 97 7.19 -11.80 12.71
C ALA A 97 8.53 -11.15 12.33
N GLY A 98 8.50 -10.00 11.64
CA GLY A 98 9.68 -9.18 11.38
C GLY A 98 10.46 -8.72 12.61
N LEU A 99 9.85 -8.72 13.80
CA LEU A 99 10.57 -8.47 15.05
C LEU A 99 11.48 -9.62 15.47
N VAL A 100 11.19 -10.82 14.95
CA VAL A 100 11.89 -12.07 15.30
C VAL A 100 12.90 -12.45 14.22
N PHE A 101 12.63 -12.17 12.95
CA PHE A 101 13.50 -12.59 11.84
C PHE A 101 14.97 -12.17 11.99
N PRO A 102 15.33 -10.94 12.43
CA PRO A 102 16.73 -10.55 12.60
C PRO A 102 17.51 -11.35 13.66
N VAL A 103 16.82 -11.88 14.68
CA VAL A 103 17.44 -12.65 15.78
C VAL A 103 17.26 -14.16 15.62
N TRP A 104 16.52 -14.57 14.58
CA TRP A 104 16.23 -15.96 14.26
C TRP A 104 17.31 -16.47 13.29
N PRO A 105 17.89 -17.67 13.51
CA PRO A 105 19.08 -18.11 12.77
C PRO A 105 18.86 -18.39 11.28
N TRP A 106 17.61 -18.56 10.86
CA TRP A 106 17.25 -18.74 9.46
C TRP A 106 16.70 -17.49 8.73
N GLY A 107 16.73 -16.31 9.35
CA GLY A 107 16.24 -15.05 8.75
C GLY A 107 14.84 -15.14 8.13
N MET A 108 14.67 -14.53 6.95
CA MET A 108 13.45 -14.56 6.15
C MET A 108 13.39 -15.72 5.15
N ARG A 109 14.21 -16.77 5.31
CA ARG A 109 14.33 -17.82 4.30
C ARG A 109 12.99 -18.54 4.02
N PRO A 110 12.66 -18.79 2.74
CA PRO A 110 11.36 -19.36 2.32
C PRO A 110 10.93 -20.64 3.06
N VAL A 111 11.84 -21.61 3.18
CA VAL A 111 11.55 -22.93 3.74
C VAL A 111 11.16 -22.86 5.22
N PRO A 112 12.00 -22.32 6.13
CA PRO A 112 11.67 -22.27 7.56
C PRO A 112 10.46 -21.36 7.85
N VAL A 113 10.33 -20.22 7.16
CA VAL A 113 9.17 -19.33 7.31
C VAL A 113 7.87 -20.08 6.97
N THR A 114 7.84 -20.76 5.82
CA THR A 114 6.67 -21.53 5.39
C THR A 114 6.40 -22.74 6.28
N GLY A 115 7.45 -23.47 6.65
CA GLY A 115 7.35 -24.65 7.51
C GLY A 115 6.71 -24.31 8.85
N ILE A 116 7.10 -23.20 9.46
CA ILE A 116 6.55 -22.72 10.72
C ILE A 116 5.14 -22.17 10.54
N ALA A 117 4.86 -21.42 9.47
CA ALA A 117 3.50 -20.95 9.18
C ALA A 117 2.50 -22.11 9.02
N LEU A 118 2.86 -23.13 8.24
CA LEU A 118 2.02 -24.32 8.05
C LEU A 118 1.90 -25.16 9.32
N THR A 119 2.98 -25.32 10.09
CA THR A 119 2.95 -26.00 11.39
C THR A 119 1.99 -25.31 12.35
N ALA A 120 2.11 -23.99 12.50
CA ALA A 120 1.22 -23.20 13.35
C ALA A 120 -0.23 -23.33 12.90
N LEU A 121 -0.49 -23.28 11.59
CA LEU A 121 -1.83 -23.43 11.04
C LEU A 121 -2.44 -24.82 11.33
N VAL A 122 -1.66 -25.89 11.18
CA VAL A 122 -2.09 -27.26 11.51
C VAL A 122 -2.46 -27.37 12.99
N LEU A 123 -1.62 -26.83 13.88
CA LEU A 123 -1.88 -26.83 15.32
C LEU A 123 -3.12 -25.99 15.68
N VAL A 124 -3.28 -24.81 15.08
CA VAL A 124 -4.46 -23.96 15.28
C VAL A 124 -5.73 -24.64 14.78
N ALA A 125 -5.67 -25.28 13.61
CA ALA A 125 -6.81 -26.03 13.06
C ALA A 125 -7.20 -27.20 14.00
N ALA A 126 -6.23 -27.93 14.54
CA ALA A 126 -6.45 -29.00 15.51
C ALA A 126 -7.05 -28.48 16.82
N LEU A 127 -6.48 -27.41 17.39
CA LEU A 127 -6.93 -26.78 18.63
C LEU A 127 -8.38 -26.26 18.51
N LEU A 128 -8.69 -25.61 17.38
CA LEU A 128 -10.03 -25.11 17.09
C LEU A 128 -10.98 -26.21 16.59
N ARG A 129 -10.50 -27.46 16.43
CA ARG A 129 -11.22 -28.61 15.85
C ARG A 129 -11.87 -28.27 14.50
N ARG A 130 -11.17 -27.48 13.70
CA ARG A 130 -11.61 -27.02 12.38
C ARG A 130 -11.02 -27.90 11.29
N ARG A 131 -11.88 -28.43 10.42
CA ARG A 131 -11.45 -29.08 9.17
C ARG A 131 -11.17 -28.03 8.08
N PRO A 132 -10.08 -28.12 7.31
CA PRO A 132 -9.86 -27.27 6.14
C PRO A 132 -11.07 -27.32 5.21
N ARG A 133 -11.64 -26.16 4.87
CA ARG A 133 -12.75 -26.05 3.91
C ARG A 133 -12.74 -24.67 3.28
N LEU A 134 -12.79 -24.59 1.96
CA LEU A 134 -12.98 -23.34 1.23
C LEU A 134 -14.42 -23.25 0.68
N PRO A 135 -15.02 -22.04 0.59
CA PRO A 135 -16.22 -21.82 -0.20
C PRO A 135 -15.92 -22.05 -1.68
N ARG A 136 -16.96 -22.36 -2.47
CA ARG A 136 -16.81 -22.41 -3.93
C ARG A 136 -16.64 -20.98 -4.48
N PRO A 137 -15.80 -20.77 -5.50
CA PRO A 137 -15.71 -19.48 -6.17
C PRO A 137 -17.08 -19.14 -6.79
N GLY A 138 -17.50 -17.88 -6.65
CA GLY A 138 -18.74 -17.39 -7.24
C GLY A 138 -18.49 -16.29 -8.28
N TRP A 139 -19.44 -16.09 -9.20
CA TRP A 139 -19.37 -15.01 -10.21
C TRP A 139 -19.16 -13.62 -9.61
N ALA A 140 -19.67 -13.39 -8.40
CA ALA A 140 -19.48 -12.12 -7.68
C ALA A 140 -18.00 -11.82 -7.36
N ASP A 141 -17.16 -12.85 -7.21
CA ASP A 141 -15.73 -12.70 -6.91
C ASP A 141 -14.94 -12.16 -8.13
N LEU A 142 -15.47 -12.35 -9.35
CA LEU A 142 -14.80 -11.88 -10.57
C LEU A 142 -14.78 -10.36 -10.69
N PHE A 143 -15.73 -9.64 -10.08
CA PHE A 143 -15.82 -8.18 -10.23
C PHE A 143 -14.62 -7.45 -9.57
N PRO A 144 -14.30 -7.68 -8.28
CA PRO A 144 -13.09 -7.12 -7.69
C PRO A 144 -11.80 -7.59 -8.39
N LEU A 145 -11.73 -8.87 -8.76
CA LEU A 145 -10.54 -9.44 -9.41
C LEU A 145 -10.29 -8.83 -10.78
N ALA A 146 -11.31 -8.78 -11.65
CA ALA A 146 -11.20 -8.21 -12.98
C ALA A 146 -10.93 -6.69 -12.93
N GLY A 147 -11.60 -5.98 -12.02
CA GLY A 147 -11.37 -4.54 -11.83
C GLY A 147 -9.94 -4.24 -11.37
N ALA A 148 -9.41 -4.99 -10.40
CA ALA A 148 -8.04 -4.84 -9.94
C ALA A 148 -7.02 -5.25 -11.02
N ALA A 149 -7.26 -6.35 -11.74
CA ALA A 149 -6.39 -6.79 -12.83
C ALA A 149 -6.34 -5.76 -13.97
N ALA A 150 -7.49 -5.22 -14.40
CA ALA A 150 -7.55 -4.16 -15.40
C ALA A 150 -6.79 -2.91 -14.95
N MET A 151 -6.92 -2.52 -13.67
CA MET A 151 -6.19 -1.39 -13.11
C MET A 151 -4.67 -1.62 -13.12
N VAL A 152 -4.21 -2.79 -12.70
CA VAL A 152 -2.79 -3.15 -12.73
C VAL A 152 -2.23 -3.14 -14.16
N ILE A 153 -2.97 -3.70 -15.12
CA ILE A 153 -2.58 -3.71 -16.54
C ILE A 153 -2.50 -2.29 -17.11
N TYR A 154 -3.41 -1.40 -16.71
CA TYR A 154 -3.39 0.00 -17.12
C TYR A 154 -2.25 0.79 -16.47
N LEU A 155 -2.05 0.65 -15.16
CA LEU A 155 -1.04 1.43 -14.44
C LEU A 155 0.40 0.95 -14.67
N ARG A 156 0.61 -0.30 -15.13
CA ARG A 156 1.96 -0.77 -15.48
C ARG A 156 2.46 -0.30 -16.85
N GLN A 157 1.61 0.35 -17.66
CA GLN A 157 1.95 0.76 -19.04
C GLN A 157 3.28 1.53 -19.19
N PRO A 158 3.64 2.50 -18.32
CA PRO A 158 4.91 3.21 -18.44
C PRO A 158 6.11 2.28 -18.41
N TRP A 159 6.07 1.27 -17.53
CA TRP A 159 7.12 0.27 -17.41
C TRP A 159 7.24 -0.64 -18.63
N GLN A 160 6.12 -0.93 -19.30
CA GLN A 160 6.13 -1.72 -20.53
C GLN A 160 6.71 -0.94 -21.72
N ARG A 161 6.67 0.39 -21.66
CA ARG A 161 7.26 1.28 -22.67
C ARG A 161 8.75 1.55 -22.41
N ALA A 162 9.22 1.39 -21.16
CA ALA A 162 10.61 1.64 -20.79
C ALA A 162 11.54 0.50 -21.25
N ALA A 163 12.49 0.83 -22.13
CA ALA A 163 13.44 -0.10 -22.74
C ALA A 163 14.69 -0.33 -21.89
N ASP A 164 15.19 0.71 -21.23
CA ASP A 164 16.45 0.69 -20.48
C ASP A 164 16.32 1.21 -19.04
N LEU A 165 17.45 1.20 -18.32
CA LEU A 165 17.51 1.65 -16.94
C LEU A 165 17.19 3.15 -16.80
N ALA A 166 17.60 4.00 -17.74
CA ALA A 166 17.35 5.43 -17.66
C ALA A 166 15.86 5.75 -17.83
N GLU A 167 15.17 5.08 -18.74
CA GLU A 167 13.72 5.18 -18.90
C GLU A 167 12.97 4.61 -17.68
N ARG A 168 13.41 3.46 -17.14
CA ARG A 168 12.82 2.87 -15.91
C ARG A 168 13.00 3.75 -14.69
N LEU A 169 14.18 4.34 -14.53
CA LEU A 169 14.45 5.31 -13.47
C LEU A 169 13.68 6.61 -13.70
N THR A 170 13.36 6.98 -14.95
CA THR A 170 12.48 8.13 -15.25
C THR A 170 11.06 7.87 -14.74
N VAL A 171 10.53 6.65 -14.93
CA VAL A 171 9.22 6.26 -14.37
C VAL A 171 9.14 6.45 -12.85
N LEU A 172 10.23 6.15 -12.14
CA LEU A 172 10.32 6.29 -10.68
C LEU A 172 10.80 7.67 -10.20
N GLY A 173 11.47 8.43 -11.07
CA GLY A 173 12.29 9.60 -10.72
C GLY A 173 11.53 10.87 -10.39
N MET A 174 10.19 10.83 -10.40
CA MET A 174 9.37 12.00 -10.05
C MET A 174 9.32 12.31 -8.54
N GLY A 175 9.81 11.41 -7.67
CA GLY A 175 9.83 11.63 -6.22
C GLY A 175 11.08 11.08 -5.53
N GLU A 176 11.65 11.85 -4.59
CA GLU A 176 12.81 11.40 -3.79
C GLU A 176 12.51 10.14 -2.95
N ASP A 177 11.26 9.95 -2.56
CA ASP A 177 10.84 8.87 -1.67
C ASP A 177 10.94 7.50 -2.35
N ASN A 178 10.83 7.44 -3.69
CA ASN A 178 11.05 6.18 -4.42
C ASN A 178 12.46 5.63 -4.19
N TRP A 179 13.49 6.49 -4.16
CA TRP A 179 14.87 6.06 -3.93
C TRP A 179 15.11 5.62 -2.48
N ARG A 180 14.47 6.29 -1.52
CA ARG A 180 14.53 5.91 -0.10
C ARG A 180 13.85 4.57 0.15
N HIS A 181 12.70 4.34 -0.47
CA HIS A 181 11.98 3.08 -0.34
C HIS A 181 12.64 1.93 -1.10
N LEU A 182 13.26 2.20 -2.25
CA LEU A 182 14.13 1.25 -2.95
C LEU A 182 15.28 0.80 -2.05
N ALA A 183 15.98 1.75 -1.42
CA ALA A 183 17.08 1.45 -0.50
C ALA A 183 16.62 0.65 0.73
N LEU A 184 15.47 0.99 1.33
CA LEU A 184 14.90 0.21 2.43
C LEU A 184 14.50 -1.21 2.02
N PHE A 185 13.92 -1.38 0.83
CA PHE A 185 13.55 -2.69 0.28
C PHE A 185 14.79 -3.58 0.12
N ASP A 186 15.86 -3.04 -0.49
CA ASP A 186 17.15 -3.73 -0.64
C ASP A 186 17.78 -4.09 0.72
N VAL A 187 17.92 -3.12 1.62
CA VAL A 187 18.54 -3.32 2.94
C VAL A 187 17.78 -4.35 3.78
N MET A 188 16.45 -4.37 3.73
CA MET A 188 15.69 -5.39 4.46
C MET A 188 15.91 -6.80 3.94
N GLY A 189 16.03 -6.95 2.62
CA GLY A 189 16.39 -8.24 2.02
C GLY A 189 17.74 -8.74 2.52
N ARG A 190 18.70 -7.83 2.75
CA ARG A 190 20.04 -8.18 3.28
C ARG A 190 20.07 -8.41 4.79
N LEU A 191 19.32 -7.64 5.57
CA LEU A 191 19.29 -7.72 7.03
C LEU A 191 18.36 -8.82 7.56
N ASP A 192 17.56 -9.43 6.69
CA ASP A 192 16.56 -10.45 7.08
C ASP A 192 15.55 -9.91 8.13
N GLY A 193 15.21 -8.62 8.09
CA GLY A 193 14.14 -8.06 8.91
C GLY A 193 14.20 -6.55 9.11
N TYR A 194 13.55 -6.05 10.18
CA TYR A 194 13.45 -4.62 10.45
C TYR A 194 14.77 -3.98 10.84
N THR A 195 15.05 -2.79 10.30
CA THR A 195 16.31 -2.09 10.56
C THR A 195 16.41 -1.54 11.99
N PHE A 196 15.28 -1.34 12.68
CA PHE A 196 15.27 -0.85 14.06
C PHE A 196 15.50 -1.94 15.12
N VAL A 197 15.51 -3.23 14.73
CA VAL A 197 15.77 -4.34 15.67
C VAL A 197 17.27 -4.41 16.00
N ASP A 198 18.13 -4.28 15.00
CA ASP A 198 19.57 -4.06 15.16
C ASP A 198 19.98 -2.73 14.50
N PRO A 199 19.79 -1.60 15.20
CA PRO A 199 20.09 -0.28 14.65
C PRO A 199 21.60 -0.04 14.49
N ALA A 200 22.46 -0.85 15.13
CA ALA A 200 23.90 -0.72 14.96
C ALA A 200 24.31 -1.28 13.59
N ALA A 201 23.90 -2.52 13.29
CA ALA A 201 24.14 -3.13 11.98
C ALA A 201 23.44 -2.37 10.85
N ALA A 202 22.22 -1.87 11.09
CA ALA A 202 21.48 -1.14 10.06
C ALA A 202 22.15 0.18 9.66
N ARG A 203 22.75 0.92 10.61
CA ARG A 203 23.41 2.21 10.32
C ARG A 203 24.63 2.09 9.42
N GLU A 204 25.17 0.89 9.25
CA GLU A 204 26.23 0.60 8.29
C GLU A 204 25.71 0.50 6.85
N GLN A 205 24.40 0.32 6.66
CA GLN A 205 23.78 0.04 5.36
C GLN A 205 22.74 1.07 4.91
N ILE A 206 22.03 1.70 5.84
CA ILE A 206 20.97 2.69 5.57
C ILE A 206 21.20 4.01 6.32
N THR A 207 20.71 5.11 5.73
CA THR A 207 20.68 6.43 6.39
C THR A 207 19.97 6.37 7.75
N ALA A 208 20.49 7.15 8.71
CA ALA A 208 19.95 7.24 10.06
C ALA A 208 18.46 7.63 10.11
N GLN A 209 17.99 8.43 9.14
CA GLN A 209 16.60 8.89 9.08
C GLN A 209 15.61 7.76 8.80
N LEU A 210 16.07 6.68 8.13
CA LEU A 210 15.22 5.57 7.75
C LEU A 210 15.24 4.42 8.77
N VAL A 211 16.15 4.44 9.76
CA VAL A 211 16.31 3.35 10.74
C VAL A 211 15.03 3.08 11.54
N TYR A 212 14.33 4.13 11.97
CA TYR A 212 13.08 4.04 12.75
C TYR A 212 11.83 4.40 11.95
N TYR A 213 11.96 4.44 10.61
CA TYR A 213 10.85 4.71 9.72
C TYR A 213 9.81 3.55 9.76
N PRO A 214 8.52 3.79 9.46
CA PRO A 214 7.53 2.72 9.25
C PRO A 214 7.90 1.78 8.10
N GLN A 215 8.16 0.54 8.43
CA GLN A 215 8.91 -0.38 7.57
C GLN A 215 8.12 -1.64 7.18
N GLY A 216 6.85 -1.75 7.59
CA GLY A 216 6.05 -2.95 7.39
C GLY A 216 5.84 -3.33 5.92
N TRP A 217 5.72 -2.34 5.01
CA TRP A 217 5.59 -2.64 3.58
C TRP A 217 6.88 -3.26 3.04
N HIS A 218 8.03 -2.64 3.32
CA HIS A 218 9.34 -3.09 2.86
C HIS A 218 9.66 -4.49 3.37
N LEU A 219 9.33 -4.80 4.63
CA LEU A 219 9.56 -6.13 5.19
C LEU A 219 8.74 -7.18 4.43
N ILE A 220 7.45 -6.91 4.24
CA ILE A 220 6.53 -7.83 3.58
C ILE A 220 6.96 -8.06 2.13
N THR A 221 7.33 -7.00 1.41
CA THR A 221 7.76 -7.14 0.02
C THR A 221 9.13 -7.78 -0.11
N ALA A 222 10.11 -7.45 0.75
CA ALA A 222 11.41 -8.13 0.77
C ALA A 222 11.28 -9.61 1.12
N LEU A 223 10.43 -9.96 2.08
CA LEU A 223 10.10 -11.35 2.41
C LEU A 223 9.54 -12.08 1.19
N LEU A 224 8.53 -11.51 0.53
CA LEU A 224 7.90 -12.12 -0.64
C LEU A 224 8.85 -12.18 -1.84
N ASP A 225 9.72 -11.19 -2.01
CA ASP A 225 10.74 -11.17 -3.07
C ASP A 225 11.74 -12.32 -2.90
N GLY A 226 12.10 -12.66 -1.65
CA GLY A 226 12.94 -13.82 -1.36
C GLY A 226 12.32 -15.18 -1.76
N PHE A 227 11.00 -15.27 -1.94
CA PHE A 227 10.34 -16.44 -2.53
C PHE A 227 10.39 -16.44 -4.07
N LEU A 228 10.54 -15.28 -4.70
CA LEU A 228 10.65 -15.14 -6.16
C LEU A 228 12.09 -15.30 -6.62
N THR A 229 13.03 -14.70 -5.88
CA THR A 229 14.42 -14.58 -6.28
C THR A 229 15.32 -14.87 -5.08
N PRO A 230 15.90 -16.08 -4.99
CA PRO A 230 16.74 -16.47 -3.85
C PRO A 230 18.02 -15.65 -3.68
N THR A 231 18.47 -14.98 -4.74
CA THR A 231 19.63 -14.08 -4.74
C THR A 231 19.17 -12.63 -4.77
N ALA A 232 19.74 -11.79 -3.90
CA ALA A 232 19.41 -10.37 -3.86
C ALA A 232 19.62 -9.70 -5.23
N PRO A 233 18.59 -9.10 -5.83
CA PRO A 233 18.71 -8.43 -7.13
C PRO A 233 19.60 -7.20 -7.01
N ARG A 234 20.22 -6.77 -8.12
CA ARG A 234 21.11 -5.59 -8.15
C ARG A 234 20.77 -4.69 -9.33
N ALA A 235 21.08 -3.40 -9.20
CA ALA A 235 20.91 -2.40 -10.24
C ALA A 235 19.52 -2.49 -10.91
N ASP A 236 19.45 -2.75 -12.21
CA ASP A 236 18.20 -2.78 -12.97
C ASP A 236 17.18 -3.81 -12.46
N ASP A 237 17.64 -5.03 -12.09
CA ASP A 237 16.74 -6.06 -11.53
C ASP A 237 16.13 -5.61 -10.20
N LEU A 238 16.90 -4.90 -9.38
CA LEU A 238 16.42 -4.36 -8.10
C LEU A 238 15.30 -3.34 -8.34
N VAL A 239 15.49 -2.45 -9.33
CA VAL A 239 14.48 -1.46 -9.74
C VAL A 239 13.22 -2.16 -10.26
N ALA A 240 13.38 -3.22 -11.05
CA ALA A 240 12.27 -3.99 -11.60
C ALA A 240 11.43 -4.67 -10.51
N HIS A 241 12.08 -5.30 -9.53
CA HIS A 241 11.38 -5.95 -8.42
C HIS A 241 10.65 -4.92 -7.55
N TYR A 242 11.33 -3.82 -7.19
CA TYR A 242 10.71 -2.73 -6.44
C TYR A 242 9.49 -2.15 -7.15
N PHE A 243 9.58 -1.89 -8.46
CA PHE A 243 8.46 -1.43 -9.26
C PHE A 243 7.31 -2.44 -9.26
N GLY A 244 7.63 -3.72 -9.48
CA GLY A 244 6.66 -4.82 -9.45
C GLY A 244 5.87 -4.86 -8.15
N TRP A 245 6.56 -4.76 -7.01
CA TRP A 245 5.93 -4.72 -5.69
C TRP A 245 5.14 -3.45 -5.42
N THR A 246 5.58 -2.31 -5.96
CA THR A 246 4.85 -1.03 -5.87
C THR A 246 3.52 -1.11 -6.62
N ILE A 247 3.53 -1.63 -7.86
CA ILE A 247 2.32 -1.86 -8.64
C ILE A 247 1.43 -2.93 -7.99
N ALA A 248 2.00 -4.01 -7.47
CA ALA A 248 1.24 -5.05 -6.77
C ALA A 248 0.56 -4.51 -5.50
N GLY A 249 1.23 -3.64 -4.74
CA GLY A 249 0.67 -2.96 -3.58
C GLY A 249 -0.52 -2.06 -3.95
N PHE A 250 -0.40 -1.28 -5.03
CA PHE A 250 -1.51 -0.45 -5.52
C PHE A 250 -2.66 -1.29 -6.11
N GLY A 251 -2.33 -2.41 -6.76
CA GLY A 251 -3.30 -3.41 -7.20
C GLY A 251 -4.07 -4.03 -6.04
N LEU A 252 -3.40 -4.33 -4.93
CA LEU A 252 -4.03 -4.80 -3.70
C LEU A 252 -4.96 -3.74 -3.09
N LEU A 253 -4.54 -2.47 -3.04
CA LEU A 253 -5.42 -1.37 -2.62
C LEU A 253 -6.69 -1.32 -3.48
N THR A 254 -6.53 -1.39 -4.80
CA THR A 254 -7.66 -1.40 -5.75
C THR A 254 -8.59 -2.58 -5.51
N LEU A 255 -8.03 -3.79 -5.35
CA LEU A 255 -8.78 -5.00 -5.02
C LEU A 255 -9.58 -4.83 -3.72
N VAL A 256 -8.94 -4.30 -2.67
CA VAL A 256 -9.58 -4.05 -1.37
C VAL A 256 -10.69 -3.02 -1.48
N LEU A 257 -10.51 -1.92 -2.22
CA LEU A 257 -11.55 -0.89 -2.38
C LEU A 257 -12.78 -1.45 -3.10
N ILE A 258 -12.58 -2.17 -4.21
CA ILE A 258 -13.70 -2.77 -4.95
C ILE A 258 -14.35 -3.88 -4.11
N TRP A 259 -13.56 -4.77 -3.50
CA TRP A 259 -14.07 -5.83 -2.63
C TRP A 259 -14.87 -5.26 -1.45
N ALA A 260 -14.35 -4.23 -0.78
CA ALA A 260 -14.99 -3.57 0.35
C ALA A 260 -16.34 -2.96 -0.06
N ALA A 261 -16.39 -2.28 -1.21
CA ALA A 261 -17.63 -1.71 -1.73
C ALA A 261 -18.67 -2.80 -2.03
N GLN A 262 -18.27 -3.88 -2.69
CA GLN A 262 -19.11 -5.03 -3.03
C GLN A 262 -19.58 -5.81 -1.79
N ARG A 263 -18.73 -5.89 -0.76
CA ARG A 263 -19.06 -6.52 0.52
C ARG A 263 -20.01 -5.66 1.34
N LEU A 264 -19.75 -4.36 1.39
CA LEU A 264 -20.57 -3.38 2.10
C LEU A 264 -21.98 -3.32 1.53
N SER A 265 -22.13 -3.37 0.20
CA SER A 265 -23.44 -3.37 -0.45
C SER A 265 -24.29 -4.59 -0.11
N GLY A 266 -23.68 -5.71 0.28
CA GLY A 266 -24.39 -6.97 0.50
C GLY A 266 -24.92 -7.58 -0.81
N PRO A 267 -26.03 -8.35 -0.78
CA PRO A 267 -26.63 -8.92 -1.98
C PRO A 267 -27.17 -7.82 -2.90
N ILE A 268 -26.60 -7.71 -4.11
CA ILE A 268 -27.01 -6.79 -5.17
C ILE A 268 -26.99 -7.48 -6.53
N HIS A 269 -27.76 -6.94 -7.49
CA HIS A 269 -27.87 -7.45 -8.85
C HIS A 269 -26.51 -7.38 -9.60
N LEU A 270 -26.25 -8.30 -10.53
CA LEU A 270 -24.99 -8.33 -11.30
C LEU A 270 -24.68 -7.00 -12.00
N LEU A 271 -25.69 -6.38 -12.62
CA LEU A 271 -25.56 -5.04 -13.21
C LEU A 271 -25.03 -4.00 -12.21
N HIS A 272 -25.57 -3.98 -10.98
CA HIS A 272 -25.11 -3.05 -9.95
C HIS A 272 -23.69 -3.37 -9.49
N ARG A 273 -23.26 -4.64 -9.53
CA ARG A 273 -21.86 -5.00 -9.29
C ARG A 273 -20.95 -4.45 -10.38
N THR A 274 -21.37 -4.51 -11.65
CA THR A 274 -20.64 -3.87 -12.75
C THR A 274 -20.53 -2.37 -12.54
N VAL A 275 -21.66 -1.69 -12.29
CA VAL A 275 -21.68 -0.24 -12.03
C VAL A 275 -20.76 0.12 -10.89
N LEU A 276 -20.84 -0.60 -9.77
CA LEU A 276 -19.99 -0.32 -8.60
C LEU A 276 -18.51 -0.51 -8.91
N THR A 277 -18.15 -1.52 -9.70
CA THR A 277 -16.76 -1.75 -10.13
C THR A 277 -16.26 -0.61 -11.00
N VAL A 278 -17.07 -0.14 -11.95
CA VAL A 278 -16.74 1.00 -12.83
C VAL A 278 -16.65 2.30 -12.05
N VAL A 279 -17.61 2.59 -11.16
CA VAL A 279 -17.62 3.82 -10.34
C VAL A 279 -16.40 3.86 -9.42
N VAL A 280 -16.11 2.77 -8.70
CA VAL A 280 -14.94 2.69 -7.83
C VAL A 280 -13.64 2.81 -8.65
N GLY A 281 -13.54 2.13 -9.79
CA GLY A 281 -12.38 2.24 -10.69
C GLY A 281 -12.18 3.66 -11.22
N ALA A 282 -13.25 4.31 -11.67
CA ALA A 282 -13.21 5.69 -12.15
C ALA A 282 -12.76 6.66 -11.06
N LEU A 283 -13.24 6.50 -9.83
CA LEU A 283 -12.81 7.35 -8.70
C LEU A 283 -11.36 7.07 -8.28
N ILE A 284 -10.90 5.82 -8.33
CA ILE A 284 -9.47 5.53 -8.07
C ILE A 284 -8.61 6.29 -9.08
N LEU A 285 -8.97 6.30 -10.37
CA LEU A 285 -8.22 7.00 -11.42
C LEU A 285 -8.37 8.52 -11.38
N GLY A 286 -9.55 9.01 -11.03
CA GLY A 286 -9.92 10.42 -11.10
C GLY A 286 -9.70 11.22 -9.83
N THR A 287 -9.19 10.60 -8.76
CA THR A 287 -8.85 11.28 -7.50
C THR A 287 -7.33 11.43 -7.35
N GLN A 288 -6.88 11.92 -6.20
CA GLN A 288 -5.48 11.99 -5.80
C GLN A 288 -4.82 10.62 -5.50
N LEU A 289 -5.54 9.50 -5.47
CA LEU A 289 -4.93 8.20 -5.11
C LEU A 289 -3.75 7.76 -6.03
N PRO A 290 -3.78 7.93 -7.37
CA PRO A 290 -2.66 7.55 -8.23
C PRO A 290 -1.41 8.42 -8.00
N ARG A 291 -1.55 9.55 -7.31
CA ARG A 291 -0.40 10.36 -6.85
C ARG A 291 0.54 9.54 -5.98
N LEU A 292 0.04 8.56 -5.24
CA LEU A 292 0.85 7.70 -4.38
C LEU A 292 1.90 6.89 -5.16
N LEU A 293 1.65 6.60 -6.46
CA LEU A 293 2.65 6.00 -7.34
C LEU A 293 3.70 7.03 -7.76
N ASN A 294 3.25 8.20 -8.21
CA ASN A 294 4.12 9.29 -8.65
C ASN A 294 5.08 9.77 -7.55
N ALA A 295 4.54 9.92 -6.33
CA ALA A 295 5.30 10.39 -5.17
C ALA A 295 6.10 9.28 -4.49
N GLY A 296 5.86 8.01 -4.83
CA GLY A 296 6.53 6.87 -4.21
C GLY A 296 6.12 6.66 -2.77
N TYR A 297 4.83 6.51 -2.46
CA TYR A 297 4.32 6.28 -1.08
C TYR A 297 3.77 4.86 -0.87
N PRO A 298 4.56 3.79 -1.06
CA PRO A 298 4.09 2.41 -0.94
C PRO A 298 3.62 2.05 0.49
N THR A 299 4.23 2.65 1.50
CA THR A 299 3.84 2.47 2.91
C THR A 299 2.43 3.01 3.18
N GLU A 300 2.11 4.17 2.61
CA GLU A 300 0.78 4.76 2.67
C GLU A 300 -0.25 3.92 1.91
N VAL A 301 0.08 3.40 0.74
CA VAL A 301 -0.79 2.50 -0.04
C VAL A 301 -1.18 1.27 0.78
N LEU A 302 -0.22 0.63 1.47
CA LEU A 302 -0.52 -0.50 2.35
C LEU A 302 -1.29 -0.05 3.61
N GLY A 303 -0.98 1.11 4.17
CA GLY A 303 -1.72 1.71 5.28
C GLY A 303 -3.21 1.94 4.96
N LEU A 304 -3.50 2.48 3.76
CA LEU A 304 -4.88 2.65 3.25
C LEU A 304 -5.57 1.30 3.11
N THR A 305 -4.88 0.33 2.51
CA THR A 305 -5.37 -1.05 2.32
C THR A 305 -5.81 -1.66 3.66
N LEU A 306 -4.92 -1.62 4.66
CA LEU A 306 -5.17 -2.17 5.99
C LEU A 306 -6.32 -1.43 6.71
N THR A 307 -6.37 -0.10 6.59
CA THR A 307 -7.43 0.69 7.23
C THR A 307 -8.79 0.44 6.59
N VAL A 308 -8.87 0.29 5.26
CA VAL A 308 -10.12 -0.07 4.56
C VAL A 308 -10.58 -1.48 4.95
N LEU A 309 -9.65 -2.44 5.12
CA LEU A 309 -9.99 -3.77 5.66
C LEU A 309 -10.58 -3.65 7.07
N ILE A 310 -9.95 -2.91 7.98
CA ILE A 310 -10.47 -2.65 9.35
C ILE A 310 -11.87 -2.05 9.28
N ALA A 311 -12.03 -0.95 8.54
CA ALA A 311 -13.31 -0.26 8.38
C ALA A 311 -14.42 -1.18 7.85
N THR A 312 -14.10 -2.02 6.87
CA THR A 312 -15.03 -2.99 6.29
C THR A 312 -15.45 -4.05 7.31
N LEU A 313 -14.52 -4.52 8.14
CA LEU A 313 -14.80 -5.47 9.21
C LEU A 313 -15.55 -4.84 10.39
N VAL A 314 -15.38 -3.55 10.64
CA VAL A 314 -16.20 -2.82 11.63
C VAL A 314 -17.63 -2.68 11.13
N ALA A 315 -17.82 -2.31 9.86
CA ALA A 315 -19.15 -2.15 9.28
C ALA A 315 -19.89 -3.47 9.07
N ARG A 316 -19.21 -4.51 8.58
CA ARG A 316 -19.75 -5.87 8.41
C ARG A 316 -18.83 -6.91 9.10
N PRO A 317 -18.97 -7.08 10.43
CA PRO A 317 -18.18 -8.02 11.22
C PRO A 317 -18.31 -9.47 10.75
N VAL A 318 -17.27 -10.26 10.98
CA VAL A 318 -17.35 -11.72 10.80
C VAL A 318 -18.19 -12.35 11.93
N PRO A 319 -18.84 -13.50 11.70
CA PRO A 319 -19.77 -14.08 12.67
C PRO A 319 -19.17 -14.48 14.03
N GLY A 320 -17.84 -14.69 14.12
CA GLY A 320 -17.18 -15.13 15.34
C GLY A 320 -16.40 -14.03 16.02
N THR A 321 -16.77 -13.67 17.26
CA THR A 321 -16.10 -12.61 18.06
C THR A 321 -14.59 -12.83 18.20
N ARG A 322 -14.15 -14.06 18.47
CA ARG A 322 -12.70 -14.36 18.59
C ARG A 322 -11.94 -14.11 17.29
N GLU A 323 -12.53 -14.56 16.17
CA GLU A 323 -11.93 -14.39 14.85
C GLU A 323 -11.90 -12.91 14.45
N GLN A 324 -12.97 -12.17 14.74
CA GLN A 324 -13.04 -10.72 14.53
C GLN A 324 -11.97 -9.98 15.34
N VAL A 325 -11.81 -10.27 16.63
CA VAL A 325 -10.79 -9.62 17.48
C VAL A 325 -9.39 -9.91 16.95
N VAL A 326 -9.07 -11.18 16.64
CA VAL A 326 -7.75 -11.54 16.08
C VAL A 326 -7.47 -10.81 14.78
N LEU A 327 -8.44 -10.73 13.87
CA LEU A 327 -8.30 -10.00 12.61
C LEU A 327 -8.07 -8.51 12.83
N LEU A 328 -8.89 -7.86 13.67
CA LEU A 328 -8.75 -6.43 13.94
C LEU A 328 -7.42 -6.10 14.62
N CYS A 329 -6.99 -6.89 15.59
CA CYS A 329 -5.72 -6.70 16.29
C CYS A 329 -4.51 -6.95 15.37
N ALA A 330 -4.55 -7.98 14.51
CA ALA A 330 -3.50 -8.24 13.54
C ALA A 330 -3.38 -7.10 12.51
N LEU A 331 -4.51 -6.59 12.01
CA LEU A 331 -4.54 -5.46 11.09
C LEU A 331 -4.07 -4.15 11.75
N LEU A 332 -4.43 -3.90 13.02
CA LEU A 332 -3.93 -2.74 13.77
C LEU A 332 -2.41 -2.82 13.98
N ALA A 333 -1.90 -4.00 14.35
CA ALA A 333 -0.45 -4.21 14.46
C ALA A 333 0.24 -3.93 13.12
N ALA A 334 -0.25 -4.52 12.03
CA ALA A 334 0.24 -4.27 10.68
C ALA A 334 0.28 -2.77 10.37
N LEU A 335 -0.83 -2.06 10.64
CA LEU A 335 -0.96 -0.63 10.37
C LEU A 335 0.06 0.21 11.16
N GLY A 336 0.33 -0.16 12.41
CA GLY A 336 1.37 0.48 13.22
C GLY A 336 2.75 0.39 12.57
N PHE A 337 3.11 -0.79 12.05
CA PHE A 337 4.40 -1.00 11.36
C PHE A 337 4.44 -0.38 9.96
N THR A 338 3.33 -0.27 9.25
CA THR A 338 3.31 0.22 7.86
C THR A 338 3.11 1.72 7.77
N TYR A 339 2.14 2.27 8.50
CA TYR A 339 1.73 3.68 8.36
C TYR A 339 0.93 4.16 9.57
N TYR A 340 1.61 4.43 10.68
CA TYR A 340 0.96 4.77 11.95
C TYR A 340 0.16 6.09 11.92
N LEU A 341 0.26 6.93 10.88
CA LEU A 341 -0.58 8.14 10.74
C LEU A 341 -2.08 7.80 10.76
N PHE A 342 -2.48 6.66 10.21
CA PHE A 342 -3.88 6.22 10.20
C PHE A 342 -4.28 5.44 11.45
N LEU A 343 -3.34 5.13 12.34
CA LEU A 343 -3.57 4.34 13.54
C LEU A 343 -4.60 4.98 14.48
N PRO A 344 -4.64 6.30 14.73
CA PRO A 344 -5.66 6.92 15.57
C PRO A 344 -7.09 6.66 15.06
N ALA A 345 -7.33 6.89 13.76
CA ALA A 345 -8.62 6.63 13.15
C ALA A 345 -8.99 5.14 13.22
N ALA A 346 -8.07 4.24 12.87
CA ALA A 346 -8.30 2.80 12.95
C ALA A 346 -8.58 2.30 14.38
N ALA A 347 -7.84 2.81 15.38
CA ALA A 347 -8.03 2.48 16.79
C ALA A 347 -9.42 2.92 17.29
N VAL A 348 -9.87 4.12 16.92
CA VAL A 348 -11.23 4.59 17.24
C VAL A 348 -12.28 3.68 16.62
N LEU A 349 -12.11 3.25 15.36
CA LEU A 349 -13.05 2.32 14.71
C LEU A 349 -13.13 0.97 15.44
N VAL A 350 -11.99 0.41 15.83
CA VAL A 350 -11.93 -0.86 16.58
C VAL A 350 -12.55 -0.68 17.96
N LEU A 351 -12.29 0.42 18.65
CA LEU A 351 -12.91 0.74 19.94
C LEU A 351 -14.43 0.85 19.81
N CYS A 352 -14.94 1.58 18.83
CA CYS A 352 -16.38 1.66 18.55
C CYS A 352 -16.98 0.28 18.27
N TRP A 353 -16.26 -0.61 17.57
CA TRP A 353 -16.71 -1.99 17.38
C TRP A 353 -16.80 -2.76 18.70
N VAL A 354 -15.77 -2.68 19.56
CA VAL A 354 -15.77 -3.31 20.89
C VAL A 354 -16.91 -2.79 21.75
N LEU A 355 -17.12 -1.46 21.78
CA LEU A 355 -18.18 -0.83 22.56
C LEU A 355 -19.57 -1.19 22.03
N THR A 356 -19.76 -1.33 20.73
CA THR A 356 -21.05 -1.73 20.15
C THR A 356 -21.36 -3.22 20.31
N HIS A 357 -20.33 -4.06 20.48
CA HIS A 357 -20.46 -5.51 20.69
C HIS A 357 -19.93 -5.94 22.07
N TRP A 358 -20.08 -5.06 23.06
CA TRP A 358 -19.46 -5.23 24.39
C TRP A 358 -19.96 -6.48 25.10
N ARG A 359 -21.24 -6.84 24.92
CA ARG A 359 -21.83 -8.04 25.53
C ARG A 359 -21.20 -9.31 24.99
N GLU A 360 -20.99 -9.38 23.67
CA GLU A 360 -20.31 -10.49 23.01
C GLU A 360 -18.83 -10.53 23.37
N ALA A 361 -18.18 -9.37 23.48
CA ALA A 361 -16.80 -9.24 23.90
C ALA A 361 -16.59 -9.72 25.34
N LEU A 362 -17.46 -9.33 26.28
CA LEU A 362 -17.40 -9.79 27.67
C LEU A 362 -17.58 -11.30 27.81
N ARG A 363 -18.45 -11.92 27.02
CA ARG A 363 -18.58 -13.40 26.99
C ARG A 363 -17.29 -14.10 26.57
N ARG A 364 -16.38 -13.39 25.90
CA ARG A 364 -15.08 -13.86 25.44
C ARG A 364 -13.93 -13.01 26.00
N TRP A 365 -14.12 -12.43 27.18
CA TRP A 365 -13.24 -11.40 27.74
C TRP A 365 -11.78 -11.83 27.76
N PHE A 366 -11.47 -13.09 28.09
CA PHE A 366 -10.08 -13.56 28.13
C PHE A 366 -9.39 -13.44 26.77
N THR A 367 -10.07 -13.83 25.68
CA THR A 367 -9.54 -13.69 24.32
C THR A 367 -9.42 -12.21 23.94
N VAL A 368 -10.44 -11.41 24.26
CA VAL A 368 -10.45 -9.97 23.95
C VAL A 368 -9.33 -9.24 24.67
N LEU A 369 -9.12 -9.53 25.95
CA LEU A 369 -8.08 -8.94 26.78
C LEU A 369 -6.70 -9.37 26.31
N THR A 370 -6.45 -10.67 26.17
CA THR A 370 -5.13 -11.18 25.78
C THR A 370 -4.71 -10.73 24.39
N VAL A 371 -5.57 -10.94 23.38
CA VAL A 371 -5.29 -10.54 21.99
C VAL A 371 -5.33 -9.02 21.84
N GLY A 372 -6.22 -8.33 22.56
CA GLY A 372 -6.32 -6.87 22.56
C GLY A 372 -5.08 -6.21 23.12
N LEU A 373 -4.60 -6.65 24.29
CA LEU A 373 -3.37 -6.13 24.90
C LEU A 373 -2.14 -6.42 24.03
N ALA A 374 -2.02 -7.64 23.51
CA ALA A 374 -0.92 -8.00 22.62
C ALA A 374 -0.96 -7.16 21.32
N GLY A 375 -2.13 -7.05 20.68
CA GLY A 375 -2.31 -6.25 19.48
C GLY A 375 -2.04 -4.77 19.70
N ALA A 376 -2.51 -4.20 20.82
CA ALA A 376 -2.25 -2.81 21.18
C ALA A 376 -0.77 -2.54 21.44
N ALA A 377 -0.11 -3.41 22.23
CA ALA A 377 1.32 -3.29 22.48
C ALA A 377 2.13 -3.34 21.16
N LEU A 378 1.82 -4.30 20.29
CA LEU A 378 2.49 -4.47 18.99
C LEU A 378 2.23 -3.29 18.04
N ALA A 379 0.99 -2.80 17.95
CA ALA A 379 0.65 -1.65 17.12
C ALA A 379 1.37 -0.36 17.54
N LEU A 380 1.75 -0.25 18.81
CA LEU A 380 2.45 0.91 19.36
C LEU A 380 3.98 0.85 19.20
N VAL A 381 4.58 -0.30 18.85
CA VAL A 381 6.05 -0.46 18.77
C VAL A 381 6.67 0.57 17.81
N ALA A 382 6.27 0.55 16.55
CA ALA A 382 6.82 1.44 15.53
C ALA A 382 6.56 2.94 15.82
N PRO A 383 5.34 3.41 16.16
CA PRO A 383 5.13 4.82 16.48
C PRO A 383 5.87 5.27 17.74
N LEU A 384 6.00 4.42 18.78
CA LEU A 384 6.79 4.77 19.96
C LEU A 384 8.27 4.92 19.61
N LEU A 385 8.82 4.04 18.77
CA LEU A 385 10.18 4.20 18.27
C LEU A 385 10.33 5.47 17.45
N GLY A 386 9.39 5.76 16.55
CA GLY A 386 9.38 6.97 15.74
C GLY A 386 9.36 8.27 16.56
N VAL A 387 8.50 8.34 17.57
CA VAL A 387 8.41 9.50 18.47
C VAL A 387 9.62 9.60 19.38
N LEU A 388 9.98 8.52 20.10
CA LEU A 388 11.02 8.55 21.13
C LEU A 388 12.45 8.56 20.57
N ARG A 389 12.66 8.14 19.32
CA ARG A 389 14.00 8.04 18.72
C ARG A 389 14.20 8.88 17.47
N ALA A 390 13.14 9.29 16.77
CA ALA A 390 13.25 9.99 15.48
C ALA A 390 12.55 11.37 15.43
N GLY A 391 12.01 11.89 16.54
CA GLY A 391 11.51 13.27 16.62
C GLY A 391 10.33 13.59 15.67
N GLN A 392 9.58 12.57 15.25
CA GLN A 392 8.62 12.69 14.13
C GLN A 392 7.37 13.54 14.42
N THR A 393 7.21 14.07 15.64
CA THR A 393 6.08 14.93 16.02
C THR A 393 6.14 16.31 15.36
N GLU A 394 7.35 16.84 15.12
CA GLU A 394 7.54 18.17 14.51
C GLU A 394 7.06 18.22 13.05
N ALA A 395 6.99 17.06 12.39
CA ALA A 395 6.60 16.97 11.00
C ALA A 395 5.11 17.27 10.76
N LEU A 396 4.24 17.16 11.79
CA LEU A 396 2.80 17.42 11.69
C LEU A 396 2.45 18.87 11.32
N VAL A 397 3.36 19.81 11.61
CA VAL A 397 3.17 21.26 11.43
C VAL A 397 3.79 21.77 10.12
N ILE A 398 4.27 20.88 9.24
CA ILE A 398 4.84 21.30 7.95
C ILE A 398 3.72 21.67 6.98
N GLY A 399 3.59 22.97 6.71
CA GLY A 399 2.66 23.53 5.72
C GLY A 399 2.99 23.13 4.28
N SER A 400 1.99 23.13 3.39
CA SER A 400 2.17 22.90 1.95
C SER A 400 1.02 23.50 1.14
N SER A 401 1.24 23.90 -0.11
CA SER A 401 0.23 24.51 -0.98
C SER A 401 -0.77 23.51 -1.62
N GLN A 402 -0.69 22.21 -1.31
CA GLN A 402 -1.38 21.16 -2.08
C GLN A 402 -2.69 20.63 -1.44
N ALA A 403 -3.35 21.45 -0.63
CA ALA A 403 -4.54 21.05 0.13
C ALA A 403 -5.84 20.95 -0.70
N VAL A 404 -5.89 21.56 -1.89
CA VAL A 404 -7.13 21.79 -2.64
C VAL A 404 -7.83 20.48 -3.05
N GLU A 405 -7.07 19.46 -3.49
CA GLU A 405 -7.62 18.16 -3.91
C GLU A 405 -8.27 17.42 -2.74
N GLY A 406 -7.63 17.47 -1.56
CA GLY A 406 -8.18 16.93 -0.32
C GLY A 406 -9.52 17.58 0.04
N TRP A 407 -9.62 18.91 -0.06
CA TRP A 407 -10.88 19.63 0.17
C TRP A 407 -11.96 19.26 -0.84
N ARG A 408 -11.62 19.15 -2.13
CA ARG A 408 -12.57 18.73 -3.17
C ARG A 408 -13.15 17.34 -2.89
N ALA A 409 -12.32 16.39 -2.48
CA ALA A 409 -12.79 15.06 -2.09
C ALA A 409 -13.73 15.11 -0.86
N LEU A 410 -13.35 15.84 0.19
CA LEU A 410 -14.18 15.97 1.39
C LEU A 410 -15.53 16.63 1.13
N ILE A 411 -15.57 17.68 0.30
CA ILE A 411 -16.79 18.45 0.03
C ILE A 411 -17.67 17.73 -1.00
N TRP A 412 -17.15 17.47 -2.20
CA TRP A 412 -17.95 16.97 -3.31
C TRP A 412 -18.30 15.49 -3.16
N LEU A 413 -17.27 14.64 -3.03
CA LEU A 413 -17.49 13.21 -2.86
C LEU A 413 -18.12 12.92 -1.49
N GLY A 414 -17.68 13.62 -0.44
CA GLY A 414 -18.28 13.52 0.90
C GLY A 414 -19.75 13.94 0.93
N GLY A 415 -20.13 15.01 0.24
CA GLY A 415 -21.52 15.44 0.13
C GLY A 415 -22.42 14.40 -0.55
N ILE A 416 -22.00 13.90 -1.72
CA ILE A 416 -22.76 12.88 -2.49
C ILE A 416 -22.93 11.59 -1.67
N VAL A 417 -21.81 11.09 -1.11
CA VAL A 417 -21.80 9.85 -0.32
C VAL A 417 -22.56 10.03 0.99
N GLY A 418 -22.41 11.18 1.65
CA GLY A 418 -23.09 11.51 2.91
C GLY A 418 -24.61 11.49 2.76
N VAL A 419 -25.15 12.17 1.74
CA VAL A 419 -26.59 12.15 1.45
C VAL A 419 -27.09 10.73 1.19
N ALA A 420 -26.37 9.96 0.36
CA ALA A 420 -26.76 8.57 0.08
C ALA A 420 -26.72 7.70 1.35
N LEU A 421 -25.72 7.85 2.21
CA LEU A 421 -25.61 7.13 3.48
C LEU A 421 -26.76 7.45 4.42
N LEU A 422 -27.16 8.73 4.53
CA LEU A 422 -28.31 9.12 5.36
C LEU A 422 -29.61 8.46 4.89
N VAL A 423 -29.83 8.38 3.57
CA VAL A 423 -30.97 7.65 2.99
C VAL A 423 -30.91 6.15 3.34
N GLN A 424 -29.73 5.51 3.23
CA GLN A 424 -29.60 4.09 3.56
C GLN A 424 -29.73 3.82 5.07
N VAL A 425 -29.28 4.75 5.93
CA VAL A 425 -29.44 4.69 7.39
C VAL A 425 -30.91 4.76 7.79
N ALA A 426 -31.70 5.60 7.11
CA ALA A 426 -33.15 5.69 7.32
C ALA A 426 -33.88 4.38 6.98
N ARG A 427 -33.31 3.55 6.10
CA ARG A 427 -33.81 2.19 5.77
C ARG A 427 -33.43 1.11 6.80
N ALA A 428 -32.87 1.50 7.94
CA ALA A 428 -32.60 0.66 9.11
C ALA A 428 -31.63 -0.53 8.93
N ASP A 429 -30.75 -0.55 7.92
CA ASP A 429 -29.65 -1.54 7.86
C ASP A 429 -28.44 -1.06 8.74
N PRO A 430 -28.07 -1.80 9.80
CA PRO A 430 -27.00 -1.40 10.72
C PRO A 430 -25.63 -1.20 10.07
N ALA A 431 -25.37 -1.87 8.94
CA ALA A 431 -24.09 -1.75 8.25
C ALA A 431 -23.84 -0.32 7.76
N TRP A 432 -24.87 0.39 7.30
CA TRP A 432 -24.73 1.77 6.82
C TRP A 432 -24.57 2.77 7.95
N ARG A 433 -25.16 2.52 9.12
CA ARG A 433 -24.90 3.34 10.32
C ARG A 433 -23.44 3.25 10.74
N ARG A 434 -22.89 2.04 10.72
CA ARG A 434 -21.47 1.81 11.01
C ARG A 434 -20.56 2.38 9.93
N TRP A 435 -20.95 2.31 8.66
CA TRP A 435 -20.18 2.93 7.59
C TRP A 435 -20.23 4.46 7.62
N LEU A 436 -21.36 5.05 8.02
CA LEU A 436 -21.44 6.49 8.29
C LEU A 436 -20.46 6.88 9.40
N LEU A 437 -20.40 6.13 10.50
CA LEU A 437 -19.40 6.31 11.54
C LEU A 437 -17.97 6.19 10.99
N VAL A 438 -17.70 5.21 10.13
CA VAL A 438 -16.41 5.05 9.43
C VAL A 438 -16.04 6.31 8.65
N CYS A 439 -16.96 6.85 7.84
CA CYS A 439 -16.72 8.08 7.09
C CYS A 439 -16.50 9.30 8.01
N VAL A 440 -17.26 9.40 9.11
CA VAL A 440 -17.10 10.48 10.09
C VAL A 440 -15.72 10.42 10.75
N VAL A 441 -15.29 9.26 11.24
CA VAL A 441 -13.95 9.08 11.83
C VAL A 441 -12.85 9.32 10.79
N GLY A 442 -13.04 8.83 9.56
CA GLY A 442 -12.12 9.05 8.45
C GLY A 442 -11.96 10.52 8.06
N ALA A 443 -13.04 11.31 8.11
CA ALA A 443 -13.02 12.75 7.85
C ALA A 443 -12.52 13.56 9.06
N ALA A 444 -12.77 13.09 10.28
CA ALA A 444 -12.32 13.76 11.50
C ALA A 444 -10.78 13.86 11.55
N LEU A 445 -10.05 12.83 11.12
CA LEU A 445 -8.59 12.82 11.13
C LEU A 445 -7.96 14.00 10.34
N PRO A 446 -8.22 14.18 9.02
CA PRO A 446 -7.69 15.33 8.29
C PRO A 446 -8.20 16.66 8.82
N LEU A 447 -9.46 16.75 9.27
CA LEU A 447 -10.00 18.00 9.84
C LEU A 447 -9.29 18.39 11.14
N THR A 448 -8.96 17.42 11.99
CA THR A 448 -8.16 17.67 13.20
C THR A 448 -6.75 18.12 12.85
N ILE A 449 -6.08 17.50 11.87
CA ILE A 449 -4.75 17.92 11.43
C ILE A 449 -4.79 19.33 10.82
N ALA A 450 -5.80 19.64 9.98
CA ALA A 450 -5.99 20.98 9.44
C ALA A 450 -6.18 22.02 10.55
N GLN A 451 -6.96 21.70 11.58
CA GLN A 451 -7.14 22.58 12.73
C GLN A 451 -5.82 22.81 13.49
N LEU A 452 -5.02 21.76 13.68
CA LEU A 452 -3.69 21.89 14.30
C LEU A 452 -2.77 22.78 13.48
N ASN A 453 -2.69 22.55 12.16
CA ASN A 453 -1.92 23.42 11.26
C ASN A 453 -2.34 24.90 11.39
N VAL A 454 -3.64 25.18 11.35
CA VAL A 454 -4.16 26.54 11.48
C VAL A 454 -3.84 27.15 12.85
N ASN A 455 -3.95 26.37 13.93
CA ASN A 455 -3.60 26.84 15.28
C ASN A 455 -2.11 27.19 15.41
N ASP A 456 -1.26 26.48 14.67
CA ASP A 456 0.19 26.73 14.61
C ASP A 456 0.59 27.78 13.55
N GLY A 457 -0.38 28.48 12.97
CA GLY A 457 -0.15 29.56 12.01
C GLY A 457 0.30 29.12 10.62
N VAL A 458 0.16 27.83 10.29
CA VAL A 458 0.53 27.27 8.98
C VAL A 458 -0.71 26.80 8.21
N GLN A 459 -0.65 26.85 6.88
CA GLN A 459 -1.74 26.31 6.06
C GLN A 459 -1.74 24.76 6.12
N PRO A 460 -2.92 24.11 6.05
CA PRO A 460 -3.03 22.65 6.03
C PRO A 460 -2.10 22.03 4.98
N GLY A 461 -1.15 21.22 5.44
CA GLY A 461 0.01 20.85 4.65
C GLY A 461 0.12 19.37 4.33
N TYR A 462 1.34 18.85 4.47
CA TYR A 462 1.73 17.51 4.04
C TYR A 462 0.88 16.40 4.69
N TYR A 463 0.74 16.41 6.02
CA TYR A 463 -0.02 15.38 6.73
C TYR A 463 -1.53 15.55 6.65
N PHE A 464 -2.02 16.78 6.40
CA PHE A 464 -3.41 17.00 6.04
C PHE A 464 -3.73 16.26 4.74
N VAL A 465 -2.95 16.48 3.67
CA VAL A 465 -3.14 15.81 2.37
C VAL A 465 -3.11 14.28 2.54
N LYS A 466 -2.13 13.75 3.27
CA LYS A 466 -2.03 12.31 3.54
C LYS A 466 -3.23 11.75 4.31
N ALA A 467 -3.73 12.47 5.31
CA ALA A 467 -4.96 12.10 5.99
C ALA A 467 -6.21 12.18 5.10
N THR A 468 -6.25 13.10 4.12
CA THR A 468 -7.35 13.14 3.14
C THR A 468 -7.33 11.96 2.16
N HIS A 469 -6.19 11.32 1.90
CA HIS A 469 -6.16 10.07 1.13
C HIS A 469 -6.99 8.97 1.81
N LEU A 470 -6.91 8.86 3.14
CA LEU A 470 -7.73 7.93 3.91
C LEU A 470 -9.21 8.25 3.79
N ALA A 471 -9.59 9.51 4.01
CA ALA A 471 -10.98 9.94 3.86
C ALA A 471 -11.50 9.65 2.44
N THR A 472 -10.70 9.94 1.41
CA THR A 472 -11.01 9.67 0.00
C THR A 472 -11.24 8.17 -0.23
N ALA A 473 -10.35 7.30 0.24
CA ALA A 473 -10.48 5.85 0.10
C ALA A 473 -11.78 5.31 0.75
N LEU A 474 -12.12 5.79 1.95
CA LEU A 474 -13.35 5.40 2.64
C LEU A 474 -14.62 5.94 1.94
N LEU A 475 -14.57 7.16 1.43
CA LEU A 475 -15.66 7.74 0.65
C LEU A 475 -15.88 7.00 -0.68
N ILE A 476 -14.81 6.57 -1.36
CA ILE A 476 -14.88 5.73 -2.56
C ILE A 476 -15.65 4.44 -2.26
N VAL A 477 -15.33 3.75 -1.18
CA VAL A 477 -16.10 2.54 -0.76
C VAL A 477 -17.54 2.89 -0.41
N GLY A 478 -17.77 4.07 0.19
CA GLY A 478 -19.09 4.61 0.52
C GLY A 478 -20.00 4.84 -0.69
N THR A 479 -19.48 4.92 -1.91
CA THR A 479 -20.29 5.01 -3.14
C THR A 479 -21.17 3.78 -3.38
N ALA A 480 -20.90 2.66 -2.70
CA ALA A 480 -21.82 1.53 -2.62
C ALA A 480 -23.23 1.94 -2.13
N ALA A 481 -23.34 2.98 -1.28
CA ALA A 481 -24.61 3.53 -0.85
C ALA A 481 -25.37 4.20 -1.99
N VAL A 482 -24.66 4.92 -2.88
CA VAL A 482 -25.20 5.58 -4.09
C VAL A 482 -25.71 4.53 -5.07
N VAL A 483 -24.89 3.51 -5.39
CA VAL A 483 -25.28 2.46 -6.34
C VAL A 483 -26.50 1.68 -5.87
N ARG A 484 -26.69 1.49 -4.56
CA ARG A 484 -27.91 0.86 -4.01
C ARG A 484 -29.18 1.71 -4.12
N LEU A 485 -29.09 2.97 -4.54
CA LEU A 485 -30.26 3.79 -4.86
C LEU A 485 -30.75 3.56 -6.29
N LEU A 486 -29.98 2.86 -7.13
CA LEU A 486 -30.36 2.58 -8.51
C LEU A 486 -31.55 1.61 -8.59
N PRO A 487 -32.45 1.77 -9.58
CA PRO A 487 -33.53 0.83 -9.81
C PRO A 487 -33.00 -0.59 -10.03
N VAL A 488 -33.65 -1.59 -9.40
CA VAL A 488 -33.30 -3.00 -9.55
C VAL A 488 -34.02 -3.56 -10.79
N PRO A 489 -33.30 -4.12 -11.78
CA PRO A 489 -33.92 -4.83 -12.90
C PRO A 489 -34.81 -5.97 -12.42
N ARG A 490 -36.04 -6.09 -12.96
CA ARG A 490 -36.97 -7.18 -12.61
C ARG A 490 -37.17 -8.13 -13.79
N PRO A 491 -37.42 -9.43 -13.56
CA PRO A 491 -37.66 -10.38 -14.64
C PRO A 491 -38.78 -9.91 -15.59
N ALA A 492 -38.52 -9.95 -16.90
CA ALA A 492 -39.35 -9.36 -17.96
C ALA A 492 -40.62 -10.16 -18.29
N LEU A 493 -41.24 -10.83 -17.31
CA LEU A 493 -42.49 -11.59 -17.51
C LEU A 493 -43.73 -10.70 -17.62
N SER A 494 -43.57 -9.37 -17.55
CA SER A 494 -44.66 -8.39 -17.71
C SER A 494 -44.14 -7.09 -18.33
N TRP A 495 -45.03 -6.30 -18.96
CA TRP A 495 -44.72 -4.96 -19.48
C TRP A 495 -44.10 -4.02 -18.43
N ARG A 496 -44.57 -4.11 -17.17
CA ARG A 496 -43.97 -3.39 -16.04
C ARG A 496 -42.55 -3.88 -15.72
N GLY A 497 -42.29 -5.18 -15.90
CA GLY A 497 -40.95 -5.79 -15.79
C GLY A 497 -39.99 -5.27 -16.85
N VAL A 498 -40.44 -5.17 -18.11
CA VAL A 498 -39.67 -4.58 -19.22
C VAL A 498 -39.32 -3.12 -18.92
N GLY A 499 -40.29 -2.30 -18.52
CA GLY A 499 -40.06 -0.90 -18.17
C GLY A 499 -39.07 -0.73 -17.02
N SER A 500 -39.20 -1.52 -15.95
CA SER A 500 -38.26 -1.46 -14.81
C SER A 500 -36.84 -1.90 -15.16
N THR A 501 -36.70 -2.87 -16.07
CA THR A 501 -35.39 -3.32 -16.57
C THR A 501 -34.76 -2.25 -17.46
N GLY A 502 -35.52 -1.66 -18.38
CA GLY A 502 -35.05 -0.55 -19.21
C GLY A 502 -34.57 0.63 -18.37
N ALA A 503 -35.37 1.04 -17.37
CA ALA A 503 -34.99 2.11 -16.43
C ALA A 503 -33.73 1.75 -15.62
N GLY A 504 -33.61 0.50 -15.14
CA GLY A 504 -32.44 0.04 -14.39
C GLY A 504 -31.16 0.01 -15.24
N VAL A 505 -31.25 -0.45 -16.49
CA VAL A 505 -30.12 -0.45 -17.44
C VAL A 505 -29.72 0.98 -17.82
N LEU A 506 -30.68 1.85 -18.13
CA LEU A 506 -30.41 3.24 -18.45
C LEU A 506 -29.76 3.97 -17.27
N ALA A 507 -30.30 3.81 -16.06
CA ALA A 507 -29.73 4.42 -14.86
C ALA A 507 -28.31 3.90 -14.57
N ALA A 508 -28.07 2.61 -14.76
CA ALA A 508 -26.75 2.01 -14.65
C ALA A 508 -25.76 2.60 -15.66
N ALA A 509 -26.14 2.66 -16.94
CA ALA A 509 -25.32 3.22 -18.01
C ALA A 509 -25.00 4.69 -17.73
N LEU A 510 -26.02 5.50 -17.39
CA LEU A 510 -25.86 6.91 -17.06
C LEU A 510 -24.92 7.09 -15.86
N THR A 511 -25.07 6.29 -14.79
CA THR A 511 -24.20 6.38 -13.61
C THR A 511 -22.74 6.08 -13.95
N MET A 512 -22.49 5.06 -14.77
CA MET A 512 -21.13 4.73 -15.22
C MET A 512 -20.54 5.84 -16.08
N THR A 513 -21.29 6.34 -17.07
CA THR A 513 -20.86 7.43 -17.95
C THR A 513 -20.57 8.70 -17.17
N VAL A 514 -21.46 9.09 -16.26
CA VAL A 514 -21.28 10.27 -15.40
C VAL A 514 -20.05 10.10 -14.51
N ALA A 515 -19.86 8.94 -13.90
CA ALA A 515 -18.67 8.69 -13.07
C ALA A 515 -17.37 8.80 -13.89
N VAL A 516 -17.31 8.18 -15.07
CA VAL A 516 -16.16 8.23 -15.98
C VAL A 516 -15.87 9.67 -16.43
N ALA A 517 -16.90 10.42 -16.80
CA ALA A 517 -16.78 11.80 -17.26
C ALA A 517 -16.35 12.76 -16.14
N LEU A 518 -17.02 12.74 -14.99
CA LEU A 518 -16.73 13.64 -13.86
C LEU A 518 -15.38 13.33 -13.20
N CYS A 519 -14.90 12.09 -13.29
CA CYS A 519 -13.57 11.68 -12.84
C CYS A 519 -12.48 11.96 -13.89
N GLY A 520 -12.84 12.48 -15.07
CA GLY A 520 -11.89 12.82 -16.14
C GLY A 520 -11.11 11.63 -16.70
N VAL A 521 -11.63 10.40 -16.57
CA VAL A 521 -10.87 9.16 -16.88
C VAL A 521 -10.45 9.12 -18.35
N THR A 522 -11.30 9.60 -19.26
CA THR A 522 -11.03 9.59 -20.71
C THR A 522 -10.11 10.73 -21.17
N GLY A 523 -9.88 11.74 -20.32
CA GLY A 523 -9.14 12.95 -20.67
C GLY A 523 -9.92 13.99 -21.48
N TRP A 524 -11.16 13.69 -21.88
CA TRP A 524 -12.02 14.66 -22.60
C TRP A 524 -12.51 15.81 -21.72
N HIS A 525 -12.62 15.55 -20.41
CA HIS A 525 -12.99 16.54 -19.41
C HIS A 525 -12.05 16.45 -18.24
N ARG A 526 -11.78 17.59 -17.61
CA ARG A 526 -11.03 17.65 -16.35
C ARG A 526 -11.82 17.00 -15.22
N SER A 527 -11.13 16.26 -14.36
CA SER A 527 -11.72 15.70 -13.13
C SER A 527 -12.17 16.81 -12.19
N LEU A 528 -13.37 16.68 -11.61
CA LEU A 528 -13.84 17.58 -10.55
C LEU A 528 -13.04 17.42 -9.24
N LEU A 529 -12.26 16.34 -9.11
CA LEU A 529 -11.58 15.96 -7.87
C LEU A 529 -10.07 16.24 -7.89
N VAL A 530 -9.52 16.70 -9.01
CA VAL A 530 -8.07 16.99 -9.21
C VAL A 530 -7.89 18.43 -9.71
N VAL A 531 -6.81 19.09 -9.29
CA VAL A 531 -6.56 20.50 -9.66
C VAL A 531 -6.00 20.63 -11.07
N ASP A 532 -5.22 19.70 -11.55
CA ASP A 532 -4.66 19.80 -12.90
C ASP A 532 -5.67 19.36 -13.98
N GLU A 533 -5.41 19.73 -15.24
CA GLU A 533 -6.22 19.26 -16.38
C GLU A 533 -6.14 17.75 -16.54
N GLN A 534 -4.95 17.19 -16.35
CA GLN A 534 -4.70 15.76 -16.33
C GLN A 534 -4.81 15.19 -14.91
N THR A 535 -5.47 14.05 -14.80
CA THR A 535 -5.49 13.26 -13.56
C THR A 535 -4.08 12.74 -13.22
N TRP A 536 -3.85 12.40 -11.95
CA TRP A 536 -2.61 11.74 -11.53
C TRP A 536 -2.38 10.40 -12.23
N ALA A 537 -3.46 9.68 -12.57
CA ALA A 537 -3.36 8.45 -13.35
C ALA A 537 -2.91 8.71 -14.79
N GLN A 538 -3.43 9.74 -15.44
CA GLN A 538 -3.00 10.12 -16.79
C GLN A 538 -1.55 10.57 -16.79
N ARG A 539 -1.15 11.42 -15.84
CA ARG A 539 0.26 11.82 -15.67
C ARG A 539 1.18 10.63 -15.49
N TRP A 540 0.75 9.65 -14.70
CA TRP A 540 1.49 8.41 -14.50
C TRP A 540 1.58 7.56 -15.76
N VAL A 541 0.44 7.27 -16.41
CA VAL A 541 0.38 6.33 -17.55
C VAL A 541 0.98 6.92 -18.83
N HIS A 542 0.81 8.22 -19.04
CA HIS A 542 1.25 8.95 -20.24
C HIS A 542 2.53 9.75 -20.01
N GLN A 543 3.37 9.36 -19.04
CA GLN A 543 4.71 9.91 -18.91
C GLN A 543 5.43 9.87 -20.26
N ASP A 544 6.03 11.00 -20.62
CA ASP A 544 6.89 11.09 -21.78
C ASP A 544 8.21 10.39 -21.46
N LEU A 545 8.50 9.35 -22.22
CA LEU A 545 9.72 8.55 -22.10
C LEU A 545 10.59 8.69 -23.36
N THR A 546 10.24 9.59 -24.29
CA THR A 546 11.03 9.83 -25.52
C THR A 546 12.43 10.33 -25.20
N LEU A 547 12.57 11.09 -24.11
CA LEU A 547 13.85 11.47 -23.53
C LEU A 547 13.82 11.17 -22.02
N PRO A 548 14.78 10.41 -21.47
CA PRO A 548 14.86 10.18 -20.04
C PRO A 548 15.09 11.49 -19.30
N SER A 549 14.60 11.56 -18.05
CA SER A 549 14.92 12.69 -17.18
C SER A 549 16.43 12.74 -16.95
N ARG A 550 17.01 13.94 -16.88
CA ARG A 550 18.44 14.12 -16.62
C ARG A 550 18.91 13.38 -15.36
N VAL A 551 18.10 13.38 -14.30
CA VAL A 551 18.43 12.68 -13.04
C VAL A 551 18.57 11.17 -13.29
N ALA A 552 17.61 10.58 -13.99
CA ALA A 552 17.59 9.16 -14.31
C ALA A 552 18.73 8.77 -15.26
N TRP A 553 18.98 9.56 -16.31
CA TRP A 553 20.08 9.33 -17.25
C TRP A 553 21.43 9.35 -16.54
N VAL A 554 21.70 10.40 -15.75
CA VAL A 554 22.97 10.53 -15.03
C VAL A 554 23.14 9.39 -14.02
N CYS A 555 22.08 9.01 -13.32
CA CYS A 555 22.12 7.90 -12.37
C CYS A 555 22.41 6.56 -13.08
N ALA A 556 21.75 6.26 -14.19
CA ALA A 556 21.97 5.04 -14.97
C ALA A 556 23.38 4.97 -15.56
N ASP A 557 23.86 6.05 -16.19
CA ASP A 557 25.19 6.09 -16.82
C ASP A 557 26.31 6.08 -15.76
N ALA A 558 26.11 6.76 -14.62
CA ALA A 558 27.03 6.69 -13.48
C ALA A 558 27.10 5.28 -12.88
N GLN A 559 25.95 4.60 -12.72
CA GLN A 559 25.89 3.21 -12.24
C GLN A 559 26.68 2.27 -13.15
N GLN A 560 26.60 2.48 -14.47
CA GLN A 560 27.27 1.64 -15.46
C GLN A 560 28.78 1.91 -15.54
N ARG A 561 29.19 3.19 -15.58
CA ARG A 561 30.59 3.58 -15.79
C ARG A 561 31.42 3.62 -14.53
N TYR A 562 30.81 3.93 -13.40
CA TYR A 562 31.48 4.21 -12.13
C TYR A 562 30.89 3.36 -11.00
N PRO A 563 31.07 2.02 -11.04
CA PRO A 563 30.56 1.13 -10.02
C PRO A 563 31.09 1.51 -8.63
N GLU A 564 30.40 1.01 -7.60
CA GLU A 564 30.77 1.16 -6.19
C GLU A 564 32.25 0.83 -5.97
N LYS A 565 32.91 1.66 -5.16
CA LYS A 565 34.32 1.49 -4.79
C LYS A 565 34.39 1.37 -3.26
N PRO A 566 34.81 0.21 -2.72
CA PRO A 566 34.85 -0.02 -1.29
C PRO A 566 35.63 1.07 -0.54
N GLY A 567 35.04 1.55 0.56
CA GLY A 567 35.63 2.60 1.40
C GLY A 567 35.71 3.99 0.76
N THR A 568 35.08 4.21 -0.39
CA THR A 568 35.04 5.52 -1.06
C THR A 568 33.60 6.02 -1.19
N THR A 569 33.28 7.14 -0.56
CA THR A 569 31.96 7.77 -0.70
C THR A 569 31.84 8.39 -2.09
N THR A 570 30.90 7.88 -2.90
CA THR A 570 30.65 8.38 -4.26
C THR A 570 29.43 9.30 -4.26
N LEU A 571 29.60 10.53 -4.75
CA LEU A 571 28.54 11.54 -4.86
C LEU A 571 28.57 12.17 -6.25
N VAL A 572 27.41 12.59 -6.74
CA VAL A 572 27.30 13.29 -8.02
C VAL A 572 27.15 14.79 -7.78
N ILE A 573 27.99 15.57 -8.47
CA ILE A 573 27.99 17.03 -8.44
C ILE A 573 27.52 17.54 -9.80
N ASP A 574 26.31 18.11 -9.83
CA ASP A 574 25.68 18.73 -11.00
C ASP A 574 25.67 20.28 -10.84
N ARG A 575 25.04 20.99 -11.78
CA ARG A 575 24.98 22.46 -11.77
C ARG A 575 24.32 23.01 -10.52
N GLY A 576 23.25 22.35 -10.06
CA GLY A 576 22.38 22.79 -8.97
C GLY A 576 22.37 21.82 -7.78
N PRO A 577 22.08 22.32 -6.57
CA PRO A 577 22.16 21.52 -5.35
C PRO A 577 21.08 20.43 -5.29
N MET A 578 19.86 20.72 -5.75
CA MET A 578 18.75 19.76 -5.76
C MET A 578 19.01 18.58 -6.70
N ARG A 579 19.57 18.84 -7.89
CA ARG A 579 19.93 17.78 -8.84
C ARG A 579 21.06 16.90 -8.30
N SER A 580 22.12 17.53 -7.77
CA SER A 580 23.22 16.82 -7.12
C SER A 580 22.72 15.89 -6.01
N TYR A 581 21.78 16.38 -5.21
CA TYR A 581 21.10 15.61 -4.17
C TYR A 581 20.31 14.41 -4.74
N LEU A 582 19.39 14.64 -5.69
CA LEU A 582 18.53 13.58 -6.24
C LEU A 582 19.35 12.50 -6.96
N ILE A 583 20.37 12.89 -7.72
CA ILE A 583 21.22 11.94 -8.45
C ILE A 583 22.08 11.15 -7.47
N SER A 584 22.68 11.79 -6.46
CA SER A 584 23.45 11.10 -5.42
C SER A 584 22.59 10.12 -4.62
N LEU A 585 21.34 10.50 -4.33
CA LEU A 585 20.38 9.63 -3.66
C LEU A 585 20.03 8.41 -4.54
N CYS A 586 19.72 8.61 -5.81
CA CYS A 586 19.47 7.53 -6.77
C CYS A 586 20.66 6.57 -6.86
N LEU A 587 21.86 7.11 -7.11
CA LEU A 587 23.08 6.31 -7.28
C LEU A 587 23.44 5.54 -6.00
N SER A 588 23.32 6.17 -4.84
CA SER A 588 23.60 5.49 -3.56
C SER A 588 22.59 4.38 -3.24
N ALA A 589 21.32 4.51 -3.68
CA ALA A 589 20.35 3.44 -3.57
C ALA A 589 20.70 2.26 -4.49
N LEU A 590 21.11 2.52 -5.74
CA LEU A 590 21.53 1.46 -6.67
C LEU A 590 22.83 0.77 -6.26
N HIS A 591 23.76 1.50 -5.65
CA HIS A 591 25.00 0.95 -5.10
C HIS A 591 24.80 0.26 -3.74
N GLY A 592 23.68 0.47 -3.05
CA GLY A 592 23.49 -0.02 -1.68
C GLY A 592 24.37 0.70 -0.65
N THR A 593 24.80 1.94 -0.93
CA THR A 593 25.76 2.70 -0.10
C THR A 593 25.13 3.89 0.63
N THR A 594 23.81 3.89 0.81
CA THR A 594 23.08 5.06 1.36
C THR A 594 23.59 5.52 2.72
N ALA A 595 24.05 4.61 3.59
CA ALA A 595 24.70 4.96 4.86
C ALA A 595 26.01 5.75 4.66
N ALA A 596 26.89 5.30 3.77
CA ALA A 596 28.18 5.95 3.51
C ALA A 596 28.03 7.35 2.88
N THR A 597 26.94 7.56 2.13
CA THR A 597 26.62 8.85 1.49
C THR A 597 25.77 9.78 2.36
N ASP A 598 25.21 9.30 3.47
CA ASP A 598 24.32 10.06 4.36
C ASP A 598 24.87 11.46 4.74
N PRO A 599 26.15 11.59 5.18
CA PRO A 599 26.70 12.90 5.56
C PRO A 599 26.82 13.90 4.40
N GLY A 600 26.85 13.40 3.16
CA GLY A 600 26.95 14.20 1.94
C GLY A 600 25.61 14.47 1.25
N ILE A 601 24.52 13.89 1.74
CA ILE A 601 23.18 14.01 1.13
C ILE A 601 22.25 14.80 2.07
N TYR A 602 22.15 14.42 3.33
CA TYR A 602 21.11 14.89 4.24
C TYR A 602 21.56 16.03 5.16
N ASN A 603 20.60 16.84 5.62
CA ASN A 603 20.83 17.95 6.55
C ASN A 603 21.87 18.95 6.01
N LEU A 604 21.78 19.27 4.72
CA LEU A 604 22.64 20.21 4.00
C LEU A 604 21.78 21.32 3.37
N PRO A 605 22.27 22.57 3.30
CA PRO A 605 21.58 23.61 2.57
C PRO A 605 21.47 23.25 1.07
N PHE A 606 20.39 23.68 0.44
CA PHE A 606 20.25 23.62 -1.02
C PHE A 606 20.79 24.91 -1.65
N LEU A 607 22.03 25.26 -1.33
CA LEU A 607 22.74 26.44 -1.82
C LEU A 607 24.15 26.05 -2.26
N GLU A 608 24.52 26.39 -3.49
CA GLU A 608 25.90 26.20 -4.00
C GLU A 608 26.65 27.53 -3.99
N PRO A 609 27.98 27.55 -3.77
CA PRO A 609 28.87 26.39 -3.58
C PRO A 609 28.90 25.80 -2.16
N ASP A 610 28.28 26.46 -1.18
CA ASP A 610 28.36 26.12 0.25
C ASP A 610 28.08 24.64 0.54
N ARG A 611 27.10 24.05 -0.16
CA ARG A 611 26.77 22.63 -0.04
C ARG A 611 27.97 21.73 -0.36
N THR A 612 28.64 21.95 -1.49
CA THR A 612 29.79 21.13 -1.91
C THR A 612 30.94 21.20 -0.90
N ASP A 613 31.21 22.38 -0.36
CA ASP A 613 32.25 22.57 0.66
C ASP A 613 31.89 21.87 1.98
N ILE A 614 30.61 21.92 2.38
CA ILE A 614 30.12 21.21 3.57
C ILE A 614 30.22 19.70 3.37
N ILE A 615 29.92 19.16 2.19
CA ILE A 615 30.06 17.73 1.88
C ILE A 615 31.49 17.27 2.18
N VAL A 616 32.49 17.97 1.65
CA VAL A 616 33.90 17.62 1.83
C VAL A 616 34.35 17.70 3.30
N ARG A 617 33.75 18.59 4.10
CA ARG A 617 34.02 18.67 5.55
C ARG A 617 33.34 17.56 6.35
N ARG A 618 32.12 17.16 5.99
CA ARG A 618 31.31 16.18 6.75
C ARG A 618 31.61 14.73 6.40
N VAL A 619 31.90 14.44 5.13
CA VAL A 619 32.21 13.08 4.69
C VAL A 619 33.63 12.73 5.15
N SER A 620 33.72 11.64 5.92
CA SER A 620 35.00 11.11 6.38
C SER A 620 35.58 10.14 5.34
N GLY A 621 36.92 10.11 5.23
CA GLY A 621 37.62 9.22 4.32
C GLY A 621 37.65 9.68 2.84
N PRO A 622 37.98 8.77 1.91
CA PRO A 622 38.04 9.05 0.48
C PRO A 622 36.68 9.38 -0.13
N ILE A 623 36.66 10.39 -1.00
CA ILE A 623 35.51 10.89 -1.74
C ILE A 623 35.78 10.74 -3.24
N ARG A 624 34.79 10.26 -3.98
CA ARG A 624 34.76 10.29 -5.44
C ARG A 624 33.60 11.16 -5.90
N PHE A 625 33.89 12.31 -6.50
CA PHE A 625 32.89 13.13 -7.17
C PHE A 625 32.75 12.73 -8.63
N ILE A 626 31.52 12.45 -9.04
CA ILE A 626 31.14 12.33 -10.45
C ILE A 626 30.58 13.68 -10.85
N THR A 627 31.25 14.39 -11.75
CA THR A 627 30.80 15.73 -12.18
C THR A 627 30.00 15.59 -13.47
N SER A 628 28.67 15.77 -13.38
CA SER A 628 27.74 15.60 -14.52
C SER A 628 27.50 16.88 -15.32
N ASP A 629 28.05 18.01 -14.87
CA ASP A 629 27.89 19.32 -15.50
C ASP A 629 29.20 20.14 -15.44
N PRO A 630 29.54 20.91 -16.48
CA PRO A 630 30.75 21.75 -16.48
C PRO A 630 30.81 22.77 -15.33
N LYS A 631 29.68 23.28 -14.84
CA LYS A 631 29.64 24.16 -13.65
C LYS A 631 30.01 23.39 -12.38
N GLY A 632 29.53 22.16 -12.23
CA GLY A 632 29.90 21.27 -11.14
C GLY A 632 31.40 20.93 -11.19
N GLU A 633 31.92 20.60 -12.36
CA GLU A 633 33.34 20.34 -12.60
C GLU A 633 34.23 21.55 -12.24
N ARG A 634 33.87 22.75 -12.72
CA ARG A 634 34.58 23.99 -12.36
C ARG A 634 34.57 24.27 -10.87
N ARG A 635 33.48 23.91 -10.17
CA ARG A 635 33.37 24.05 -8.70
C ARG A 635 34.36 23.13 -7.99
N VAL A 636 34.42 21.85 -8.38
CA VAL A 636 35.38 20.89 -7.83
C VAL A 636 36.81 21.31 -8.12
N HIS A 637 37.11 21.75 -9.34
CA HIS A 637 38.43 22.27 -9.69
C HIS A 637 38.86 23.48 -8.87
N ARG A 638 37.94 24.44 -8.68
CA ARG A 638 38.18 25.62 -7.84
C ARG A 638 38.51 25.21 -6.41
N MET A 639 37.70 24.34 -5.82
CA MET A 639 37.92 23.84 -4.46
C MET A 639 39.27 23.13 -4.32
N LEU A 640 39.68 22.30 -5.29
CA LEU A 640 40.98 21.61 -5.25
C LEU A 640 42.18 22.52 -5.55
N ARG A 641 41.95 23.67 -6.16
CA ARG A 641 42.96 24.71 -6.36
C ARG A 641 43.12 25.54 -5.09
N ASP A 642 42.00 25.92 -4.48
CA ASP A 642 41.96 26.77 -3.30
C ASP A 642 42.38 25.98 -2.03
N GLU A 643 42.12 24.67 -1.98
CA GLU A 643 42.59 23.74 -0.94
C GLU A 643 43.32 22.51 -1.53
N PRO A 644 44.59 22.64 -1.95
CA PRO A 644 45.34 21.54 -2.58
C PRO A 644 45.48 20.29 -1.71
N ALA A 645 45.44 20.47 -0.39
CA ALA A 645 45.47 19.37 0.56
C ALA A 645 44.35 18.36 0.27
N LEU A 646 43.16 18.77 -0.16
CA LEU A 646 42.03 17.87 -0.40
C LEU A 646 42.31 16.74 -1.41
N ARG A 647 43.30 16.88 -2.29
CA ARG A 647 43.67 15.87 -3.29
C ARG A 647 44.05 14.51 -2.71
N HIS A 648 44.45 14.44 -1.43
CA HIS A 648 44.77 13.15 -0.78
C HIS A 648 43.52 12.28 -0.54
N ARG A 649 42.33 12.90 -0.47
CA ARG A 649 41.07 12.20 -0.18
C ARG A 649 40.00 12.40 -1.25
N LEU A 650 40.04 13.49 -2.02
CA LEU A 650 39.06 13.80 -3.05
C LEU A 650 39.60 13.45 -4.44
N SER A 651 38.91 12.53 -5.10
CA SER A 651 39.04 12.23 -6.52
C SER A 651 37.79 12.71 -7.26
N TRP A 652 37.92 13.02 -8.55
CA TRP A 652 36.75 13.30 -9.39
C TRP A 652 36.89 12.67 -10.77
N VAL A 653 35.75 12.37 -11.38
CA VAL A 653 35.64 11.83 -12.74
C VAL A 653 34.52 12.56 -13.47
N PRO A 654 34.74 13.00 -14.73
CA PRO A 654 33.70 13.67 -15.51
C PRO A 654 32.66 12.68 -16.04
N LEU A 655 31.42 13.12 -16.14
CA LEU A 655 30.35 12.39 -16.79
C LEU A 655 29.65 13.34 -17.77
N THR A 656 29.93 13.15 -19.06
CA THR A 656 29.35 13.99 -20.11
C THR A 656 27.89 13.63 -20.31
N VAL A 657 26.99 14.58 -20.05
CA VAL A 657 25.57 14.43 -20.36
C VAL A 657 25.31 15.00 -21.74
N PRO A 658 24.80 14.21 -22.70
CA PRO A 658 24.40 14.73 -23.99
C PRO A 658 23.13 15.58 -23.82
N GLU A 659 23.23 16.89 -24.03
CA GLU A 659 22.12 17.83 -23.77
C GLU A 659 20.89 17.57 -24.64
N CYS A 660 21.05 16.95 -25.82
CA CYS A 660 19.95 16.62 -26.72
C CYS A 660 19.37 15.20 -26.51
N ASP A 661 19.96 14.38 -25.62
CA ASP A 661 19.49 13.01 -25.34
C ASP A 661 18.76 12.91 -23.99
N VAL A 662 18.54 14.04 -23.32
CA VAL A 662 17.82 14.12 -22.04
C VAL A 662 16.72 15.17 -22.12
N ALA A 663 15.65 14.98 -21.35
CA ALA A 663 14.58 15.96 -21.30
C ALA A 663 15.12 17.36 -20.90
N PRO A 664 14.70 18.44 -21.58
CA PRO A 664 15.04 19.80 -21.19
C PRO A 664 14.66 19.99 -19.73
N SER A 665 15.61 20.45 -18.92
CA SER A 665 15.41 20.54 -17.49
C SER A 665 15.53 22.00 -17.04
N ASP A 666 14.38 22.59 -16.70
CA ASP A 666 14.35 23.70 -15.77
C ASP A 666 14.78 23.20 -14.38
N GLU A 667 15.34 24.08 -13.56
CA GLU A 667 15.64 23.70 -12.18
C GLU A 667 14.33 23.37 -11.46
N PRO A 668 14.19 22.19 -10.82
CA PRO A 668 13.04 21.97 -9.96
C PRO A 668 13.07 23.05 -8.86
N PRO A 669 11.95 23.76 -8.62
CA PRO A 669 11.92 24.82 -7.62
C PRO A 669 12.29 24.26 -6.25
N PRO A 670 12.94 25.05 -5.38
CA PRO A 670 13.24 24.62 -4.03
C PRO A 670 11.94 24.23 -3.29
N PRO A 671 12.01 23.30 -2.33
CA PRO A 671 10.85 22.87 -1.56
C PRO A 671 10.14 24.09 -0.92
N GLY A 672 8.87 24.31 -1.24
CA GLY A 672 8.05 25.39 -0.65
C GLY A 672 7.82 26.62 -1.53
N THR A 673 8.21 26.63 -2.80
CA THR A 673 7.85 27.72 -3.74
C THR A 673 6.67 27.32 -4.64
N GLU A 674 5.74 28.26 -4.85
CA GLU A 674 4.60 28.10 -5.76
C GLU A 674 5.09 27.83 -7.20
N THR A 675 4.43 26.88 -7.88
CA THR A 675 4.62 26.63 -9.30
C THR A 675 4.12 27.82 -10.11
N ALA A 676 5.04 28.63 -10.64
CA ALA A 676 4.75 29.45 -11.80
C ALA A 676 4.66 28.55 -13.04
N THR A 677 3.76 28.88 -13.96
CA THR A 677 3.69 28.30 -15.31
C THR A 677 5.06 28.32 -15.97
N PRO A 678 5.53 27.23 -16.59
CA PRO A 678 6.79 27.24 -17.32
C PRO A 678 6.71 28.22 -18.49
N ASP A 679 7.71 29.09 -18.62
CA ASP A 679 7.96 29.76 -19.89
C ASP A 679 8.32 28.70 -20.95
N PRO A 680 7.91 28.86 -22.22
CA PRO A 680 8.28 27.92 -23.26
C PRO A 680 9.81 27.89 -23.40
N ALA A 681 10.41 26.72 -23.16
CA ALA A 681 11.83 26.50 -23.32
C ALA A 681 12.31 26.92 -24.72
N GLU A 682 13.27 27.84 -24.77
CA GLU A 682 14.04 28.13 -25.98
C GLU A 682 14.74 26.84 -26.45
N ALA A 683 14.49 26.42 -27.69
CA ALA A 683 15.08 25.22 -28.27
C ALA A 683 16.60 25.39 -28.45
N ALA A 684 17.38 24.72 -27.61
CA ALA A 684 18.84 24.74 -27.67
C ALA A 684 19.45 23.72 -28.66
N CYS A 685 18.64 22.86 -29.29
CA CYS A 685 19.12 21.86 -30.26
C CYS A 685 18.65 22.22 -31.68
N PRO A 686 19.52 22.13 -32.70
CA PRO A 686 19.11 22.26 -34.10
C PRO A 686 18.16 21.11 -34.46
N LEU A 687 17.02 21.44 -35.07
CA LEU A 687 16.10 20.43 -35.59
C LEU A 687 16.85 19.49 -36.56
N PRO A 688 16.60 18.17 -36.51
CA PRO A 688 17.14 17.25 -37.50
C PRO A 688 16.63 17.66 -38.90
N ARG A 689 17.54 17.73 -39.87
CA ARG A 689 17.23 18.02 -41.28
C ARG A 689 16.54 16.86 -41.98
#